data_AF-A0A832MG22-F1
#
_entry.id   AF-A0A832MG22-F1
#
_cell.length_a   1.000
_cell.length_b   1.000
_cell.length_c   1.000
_cell.angle_alpha   90.00
_cell.angle_beta   90.00
_cell.angle_gamma   90.00
#
_symmetry.space_group_name_H-M   'P 1'
#
loop_
_entity.id
_entity.type
_entity.pdbx_description
1 polymer ?
#
loop_
_entity_poly.entity_id
_entity_poly.type
_entity_poly.pdbx_seq_one_letter_code
_entity_poly.pdbx_strand_id
1 'polypeptide(L)'
;MFGTTISGRLTRHLTNLPMLVSLPRVLTLCALAAYSGFAAEVFSRPIGTWLADVSVHSKDTCLTVRWRTVNEVGLIGFDVYHAVAGAPWHRLNEDIIPAAQTEYGQTYMLTVPGIPGDGICNCKIVAWDNDLNPHEEIRCGIKVGSGEFHAELPVIPRLTRAHCELPTSIVTAKGNITNQSEFGQSSRVCLITREAGLHCASSRVLAQLTGQPISLIQDSIRNGHYALLNRGKQVCYVPAPTGEDLVFYAERLRNNYTEENIYWLVAGTNLAMPIVSGGGPAPSGAGFYLASVDFEMDRMVRYELATDPDEDYWFWERLVAAHPLLGKVTLPFAVDGLARVGQPVQIRVRLKGGTSADHLVYLGVNGCTQQEWRVTWRGKEWAELSANVQESCLVDGTNWLTLKAEGTSTSHVYVDGFGVHYAKRLEAVNNAAEFSTGSPDVATVRGFSSPDILVFDVSEPAVPRMVVNTTVDIEDGKYNVSFVPASGQHRYAAFAGTGGLSAPVVQLRPVTNLLSPTNRADMVMIGPEEFLTAALPLADHRRQQGFEVKAIPVESIYDEFNHGVREPEAIRHFLRYARANWERAPRYLLLVGNGTYDYRNIFGHGDNKMPPLMIPTLSGLFASDTAFGDIEGNAAPEVAVGRLPARSAADVATMVKKIIAYESGGILSAPVALLVADAPDQAGDFVKNIQTVATELPDDYLNRIAYPGPESDVRNEVLNDLRQGIDLLCYIGHGAIDRLGGSGYLTTSDVPALANDARLPVVIAMTCLVGQFSVPGYDCLGERLLTEPSGGAVAVVSPTGLSYNEEAVSLNFELVRSFHDGHRWRLGDYLLEAMVRYNATGTRLTPSGIYGIIGDPAMRYAGALVSPPAIEMRSGDRGTMLISISGVIGQYHSIWVSSDITLPLSGWINLTNWVLSGPTSTIEDSSAGVLPLRFYRVGTR
;
A
#
# COMPACT_ATOMS: atom_id res chain seq x y z
N MET A 1 -16.15 -43.11 -18.03
CA MET A 1 -16.49 -44.14 -19.05
C MET A 1 -16.27 -43.55 -20.43
N PHE A 2 -15.85 -44.41 -21.37
CA PHE A 2 -15.42 -44.14 -22.75
C PHE A 2 -13.99 -43.60 -22.93
N GLY A 3 -13.12 -44.52 -23.33
CA GLY A 3 -11.92 -44.22 -24.09
C GLY A 3 -12.01 -44.90 -25.46
N THR A 4 -11.15 -44.49 -26.40
CA THR A 4 -10.63 -45.33 -27.49
C THR A 4 -9.42 -44.69 -28.18
N THR A 5 -8.37 -45.52 -28.24
CA THR A 5 -7.20 -45.64 -29.13
C THR A 5 -7.23 -44.98 -30.51
N ILE A 6 -6.05 -44.53 -31.00
CA ILE A 6 -5.44 -44.95 -32.29
C ILE A 6 -3.91 -44.63 -32.29
N SER A 7 -3.14 -45.61 -32.74
CA SER A 7 -1.70 -45.62 -32.96
C SER A 7 -1.33 -45.29 -34.42
N GLY A 8 -0.10 -44.86 -34.72
CA GLY A 8 0.48 -45.02 -36.07
C GLY A 8 1.71 -44.16 -36.38
N ARG A 9 2.79 -44.80 -36.83
CA ARG A 9 4.18 -44.33 -37.00
C ARG A 9 4.53 -43.92 -38.44
N LEU A 10 5.46 -42.95 -38.57
CA LEU A 10 6.58 -42.76 -39.56
C LEU A 10 6.22 -42.61 -41.07
N THR A 11 6.81 -41.72 -41.89
CA THR A 11 8.27 -41.57 -42.19
C THR A 11 8.62 -40.31 -43.05
N ARG A 12 9.73 -39.62 -42.70
CA ARG A 12 10.78 -38.83 -43.44
C ARG A 12 10.51 -38.02 -44.74
N HIS A 13 10.93 -36.73 -44.75
CA HIS A 13 12.17 -36.22 -45.41
C HIS A 13 12.50 -34.73 -45.06
N LEU A 14 13.81 -34.40 -45.05
CA LEU A 14 14.50 -33.14 -44.68
C LEU A 14 14.27 -32.00 -45.72
N THR A 15 14.45 -30.68 -45.51
CA THR A 15 15.58 -29.85 -44.98
C THR A 15 15.18 -28.35 -44.87
N ASN A 16 15.86 -27.58 -43.98
CA ASN A 16 16.07 -26.10 -43.90
C ASN A 16 15.27 -25.22 -42.88
N LEU A 17 15.92 -24.96 -41.72
CA LEU A 17 16.00 -23.78 -40.78
C LEU A 17 14.88 -22.70 -40.66
N PRO A 18 14.68 -22.02 -39.49
CA PRO A 18 14.85 -22.36 -38.06
C PRO A 18 13.54 -22.26 -37.21
N MET A 19 13.50 -22.94 -36.05
CA MET A 19 12.40 -22.99 -35.04
C MET A 19 12.15 -21.63 -34.35
N LEU A 20 10.93 -21.11 -34.17
CA LEU A 20 9.74 -21.53 -33.38
C LEU A 20 9.85 -21.25 -31.85
N VAL A 21 9.18 -20.18 -31.42
CA VAL A 21 8.55 -20.02 -30.11
C VAL A 21 7.04 -19.99 -30.36
N SER A 22 6.31 -21.04 -29.97
CA SER A 22 4.90 -20.93 -29.56
C SER A 22 4.34 -22.27 -29.07
N LEU A 23 3.59 -22.18 -27.97
CA LEU A 23 2.59 -23.11 -27.40
C LEU A 23 3.09 -24.17 -26.40
N PRO A 24 2.45 -24.19 -25.22
CA PRO A 24 1.18 -24.92 -25.13
C PRO A 24 0.03 -24.11 -24.49
N ARG A 25 -1.05 -23.86 -25.26
CA ARG A 25 -2.34 -23.31 -24.80
C ARG A 25 -3.40 -24.38 -24.46
N VAL A 26 -3.07 -25.66 -24.50
CA VAL A 26 -4.10 -26.72 -24.42
C VAL A 26 -4.19 -27.39 -23.04
N LEU A 27 -3.21 -27.19 -22.15
CA LEU A 27 -3.27 -27.66 -20.76
C LEU A 27 -3.81 -26.61 -19.77
N THR A 28 -3.91 -25.33 -20.18
CA THR A 28 -4.38 -24.22 -19.32
C THR A 28 -5.90 -24.19 -19.14
N LEU A 29 -6.67 -24.75 -20.07
CA LEU A 29 -8.14 -24.67 -20.05
C LEU A 29 -8.81 -25.58 -19.01
N CYS A 30 -8.20 -26.71 -18.65
CA CYS A 30 -8.72 -27.56 -17.57
C CYS A 30 -8.32 -27.07 -16.17
N ALA A 31 -7.20 -26.35 -16.04
CA ALA A 31 -6.80 -25.71 -14.78
C ALA A 31 -7.69 -24.50 -14.45
N LEU A 32 -8.06 -23.69 -15.46
CA LEU A 32 -8.93 -22.51 -15.29
C LEU A 32 -10.34 -22.83 -14.76
N ALA A 33 -10.89 -24.01 -15.05
CA ALA A 33 -12.21 -24.42 -14.54
C ALA A 33 -12.18 -24.86 -13.06
N ALA A 34 -11.05 -25.37 -12.56
CA ALA A 34 -10.86 -25.65 -11.14
C ALA A 34 -10.60 -24.36 -10.33
N TYR A 35 -10.01 -23.33 -10.98
CA TYR A 35 -9.75 -22.01 -10.39
C TYR A 35 -11.02 -21.21 -10.03
N SER A 36 -12.13 -21.37 -10.77
CA SER A 36 -13.38 -20.67 -10.47
C SER A 36 -14.13 -21.23 -9.25
N GLY A 37 -13.85 -22.47 -8.85
CA GLY A 37 -14.45 -23.08 -7.65
C GLY A 37 -13.76 -22.63 -6.37
N PHE A 38 -12.43 -22.56 -6.37
CA PHE A 38 -11.64 -22.28 -5.16
C PHE A 38 -11.77 -20.83 -4.67
N ALA A 39 -11.84 -19.85 -5.58
CA ALA A 39 -12.11 -18.46 -5.20
C ALA A 39 -13.58 -18.25 -4.76
N ALA A 40 -14.52 -19.09 -5.18
CA ALA A 40 -15.91 -19.00 -4.72
C ALA A 40 -16.11 -19.67 -3.35
N GLU A 41 -15.41 -20.79 -3.09
CA GLU A 41 -15.55 -21.56 -1.84
C GLU A 41 -14.78 -20.96 -0.65
N VAL A 42 -13.67 -20.24 -0.87
CA VAL A 42 -12.95 -19.57 0.24
C VAL A 42 -13.72 -18.35 0.78
N PHE A 43 -14.61 -17.76 -0.03
CA PHE A 43 -15.46 -16.63 0.37
C PHE A 43 -16.91 -17.02 0.71
N SER A 44 -17.32 -18.28 0.52
CA SER A 44 -18.58 -18.79 1.05
C SER A 44 -18.40 -19.24 2.51
N ARG A 45 -18.05 -18.32 3.41
CA ARG A 45 -18.14 -18.59 4.85
C ARG A 45 -19.61 -18.53 5.26
N PRO A 46 -20.12 -19.46 6.10
CA PRO A 46 -21.36 -19.19 6.83
C PRO A 46 -21.14 -17.90 7.64
N ILE A 47 -22.04 -16.93 7.48
CA ILE A 47 -21.98 -15.66 8.20
C ILE A 47 -22.16 -15.99 9.69
N GLY A 48 -21.03 -16.07 10.41
CA GLY A 48 -21.02 -16.01 11.87
C GLY A 48 -21.46 -14.63 12.36
N THR A 49 -21.16 -14.31 13.61
CA THR A 49 -21.44 -12.99 14.20
C THR A 49 -20.78 -11.90 13.34
N TRP A 50 -21.55 -11.17 12.53
CA TRP A 50 -21.07 -10.14 11.62
C TRP A 50 -21.14 -8.74 12.23
N LEU A 51 -21.88 -8.59 13.33
CA LEU A 51 -22.13 -7.34 14.01
C LEU A 51 -21.35 -7.24 15.31
N ALA A 52 -20.39 -6.31 15.37
CA ALA A 52 -19.54 -6.05 16.52
C ALA A 52 -20.27 -5.29 17.63
N ASP A 53 -20.92 -4.17 17.29
CA ASP A 53 -21.52 -3.26 18.26
C ASP A 53 -22.70 -2.47 17.67
N VAL A 54 -23.62 -2.03 18.53
CA VAL A 54 -24.74 -1.12 18.20
C VAL A 54 -24.96 -0.14 19.34
N SER A 55 -25.03 1.14 19.01
CA SER A 55 -25.33 2.22 19.94
C SER A 55 -26.38 3.18 19.37
N VAL A 56 -27.16 3.80 20.27
CA VAL A 56 -28.29 4.66 19.91
C VAL A 56 -28.23 5.98 20.66
N HIS A 57 -28.36 7.08 19.94
CA HIS A 57 -28.22 8.44 20.44
C HIS A 57 -29.39 9.31 20.01
N SER A 58 -29.70 10.34 20.80
CA SER A 58 -30.79 11.27 20.52
C SER A 58 -30.37 12.71 20.79
N LYS A 59 -30.72 13.60 19.84
CA LYS A 59 -30.52 15.06 19.94
C LYS A 59 -31.55 15.76 19.04
N ASP A 60 -32.16 16.84 19.53
CA ASP A 60 -33.04 17.73 18.74
C ASP A 60 -34.10 16.98 17.90
N THR A 61 -34.78 15.99 18.50
CA THR A 61 -35.79 15.11 17.85
C THR A 61 -35.28 14.18 16.75
N CYS A 62 -33.96 13.97 16.64
CA CYS A 62 -33.35 13.00 15.75
C CYS A 62 -32.88 11.77 16.54
N LEU A 63 -33.14 10.58 16.01
CA LEU A 63 -32.58 9.31 16.50
C LEU A 63 -31.40 8.91 15.62
N THR A 64 -30.26 8.65 16.22
CA THR A 64 -29.05 8.17 15.53
C THR A 64 -28.76 6.74 15.97
N VAL A 65 -28.76 5.81 15.02
CA VAL A 65 -28.31 4.43 15.23
C VAL A 65 -26.93 4.28 14.61
N ARG A 66 -25.95 3.89 15.42
CA ARG A 66 -24.60 3.58 14.99
C ARG A 66 -24.35 2.09 15.16
N TRP A 67 -23.74 1.46 14.18
CA TRP A 67 -23.32 0.07 14.31
C TRP A 67 -21.97 -0.19 13.68
N ARG A 68 -21.29 -1.22 14.17
CA ARG A 68 -20.00 -1.66 13.64
C ARG A 68 -20.08 -3.12 13.27
N THR A 69 -19.62 -3.48 12.08
CA THR A 69 -19.49 -4.87 11.63
C THR A 69 -18.07 -5.40 11.89
N VAL A 70 -17.90 -6.72 11.94
CA VAL A 70 -16.59 -7.38 12.08
C VAL A 70 -16.03 -7.91 10.75
N ASN A 71 -16.90 -8.14 9.76
CA ASN A 71 -16.59 -8.59 8.41
C ASN A 71 -17.86 -8.37 7.56
N GLU A 72 -17.68 -7.98 6.31
CA GLU A 72 -18.77 -7.75 5.36
C GLU A 72 -18.59 -8.48 4.04
N VAL A 73 -17.56 -9.31 3.92
CA VAL A 73 -17.40 -10.16 2.74
C VAL A 73 -18.63 -11.06 2.61
N GLY A 74 -19.29 -10.93 1.47
CA GLY A 74 -20.54 -11.63 1.19
C GLY A 74 -21.80 -10.83 1.53
N LEU A 75 -21.71 -9.70 2.24
CA LEU A 75 -22.84 -8.84 2.57
C LEU A 75 -23.09 -7.80 1.48
N ILE A 76 -24.36 -7.53 1.16
CA ILE A 76 -24.75 -6.49 0.19
C ILE A 76 -25.12 -5.17 0.89
N GLY A 77 -25.55 -5.22 2.14
CA GLY A 77 -25.97 -4.03 2.89
C GLY A 77 -26.88 -4.34 4.06
N PHE A 78 -27.38 -3.28 4.69
CA PHE A 78 -28.08 -3.34 5.97
C PHE A 78 -29.43 -2.64 5.93
N ASP A 79 -30.41 -3.26 6.57
CA ASP A 79 -31.63 -2.59 7.03
C ASP A 79 -31.58 -2.40 8.54
N VAL A 80 -31.92 -1.19 8.97
CA VAL A 80 -31.90 -0.79 10.38
C VAL A 80 -33.33 -0.61 10.83
N TYR A 81 -33.68 -1.24 11.94
CA TYR A 81 -34.99 -1.16 12.55
C TYR A 81 -34.87 -0.68 13.99
N HIS A 82 -35.88 0.07 14.43
CA HIS A 82 -36.05 0.43 15.83
C HIS A 82 -37.40 -0.05 16.37
N ALA A 83 -37.45 -0.31 17.67
CA ALA A 83 -38.68 -0.50 18.41
C ALA A 83 -38.53 0.08 19.83
N VAL A 84 -39.59 0.71 20.32
CA VAL A 84 -39.75 0.98 21.76
C VAL A 84 -40.18 -0.33 22.43
N ALA A 85 -39.77 -0.58 23.68
CA ALA A 85 -40.07 -1.84 24.37
C ALA A 85 -41.56 -2.21 24.29
N GLY A 86 -41.88 -3.35 23.65
CA GLY A 86 -43.25 -3.85 23.46
C GLY A 86 -43.99 -3.31 22.22
N ALA A 87 -43.37 -2.44 21.41
CA ALA A 87 -43.90 -1.91 20.15
C ALA A 87 -43.41 -2.73 18.94
N PRO A 88 -44.11 -2.65 17.77
CA PRO A 88 -43.64 -3.29 16.54
C PRO A 88 -42.33 -2.65 16.03
N TRP A 89 -41.59 -3.41 15.22
CA TRP A 89 -40.37 -2.94 14.55
C TRP A 89 -40.71 -2.00 13.40
N HIS A 90 -40.07 -0.84 13.36
CA HIS A 90 -40.15 0.13 12.28
C HIS A 90 -38.80 0.22 11.58
N ARG A 91 -38.77 0.05 10.24
CA ARG A 91 -37.56 0.24 9.44
C ARG A 91 -37.23 1.73 9.37
N LEU A 92 -35.97 2.07 9.61
CA LEU A 92 -35.48 3.44 9.68
C LEU A 92 -34.98 3.97 8.32
N ASN A 93 -34.45 3.08 7.48
CA ASN A 93 -33.92 3.42 6.16
C ASN A 93 -34.93 3.08 5.04
N GLU A 94 -35.06 3.96 4.06
CA GLU A 94 -35.92 3.73 2.88
C GLU A 94 -35.26 2.74 1.90
N ASP A 95 -33.98 2.95 1.62
CA ASP A 95 -33.12 2.08 0.80
C ASP A 95 -32.11 1.32 1.67
N ILE A 96 -31.71 0.12 1.22
CA ILE A 96 -30.66 -0.66 1.88
C ILE A 96 -29.38 0.17 2.00
N ILE A 97 -28.73 0.15 3.16
CA ILE A 97 -27.46 0.84 3.37
C ILE A 97 -26.35 -0.07 2.83
N PRO A 98 -25.64 0.28 1.74
CA PRO A 98 -24.70 -0.64 1.11
C PRO A 98 -23.59 -1.05 2.09
N ALA A 99 -23.24 -2.34 2.08
CA ALA A 99 -22.07 -2.82 2.78
C ALA A 99 -20.82 -2.39 2.02
N ALA A 100 -19.78 -1.98 2.74
CA ALA A 100 -18.46 -1.69 2.21
C ALA A 100 -17.75 -2.95 1.68
N GLN A 101 -18.25 -4.14 2.03
CA GLN A 101 -17.73 -5.45 1.58
C GLN A 101 -16.27 -5.66 1.94
N THR A 102 -15.89 -5.21 3.13
CA THR A 102 -14.54 -5.30 3.68
C THR A 102 -14.38 -6.59 4.49
N GLU A 103 -13.16 -7.14 4.51
CA GLU A 103 -12.82 -8.36 5.27
C GLU A 103 -12.91 -8.19 6.80
N TYR A 104 -13.03 -6.95 7.28
CA TYR A 104 -12.86 -6.54 8.68
C TYR A 104 -14.00 -5.66 9.21
N GLY A 105 -15.02 -5.45 8.39
CA GLY A 105 -16.19 -4.65 8.72
C GLY A 105 -15.92 -3.14 8.81
N GLN A 106 -16.99 -2.37 8.92
CA GLN A 106 -17.00 -0.93 8.99
C GLN A 106 -17.97 -0.41 10.06
N THR A 107 -17.85 0.88 10.37
CA THR A 107 -18.82 1.58 11.22
C THR A 107 -19.77 2.38 10.36
N TYR A 108 -21.07 2.19 10.57
CA TYR A 108 -22.13 2.92 9.91
C TYR A 108 -22.90 3.76 10.92
N MET A 109 -23.51 4.82 10.41
CA MET A 109 -24.37 5.69 11.20
C MET A 109 -25.58 6.10 10.37
N LEU A 110 -26.77 5.90 10.92
CA LEU A 110 -28.04 6.33 10.35
C LEU A 110 -28.71 7.32 11.30
N THR A 111 -28.89 8.56 10.85
CA THR A 111 -29.61 9.61 11.60
C THR A 111 -30.98 9.84 10.98
N VAL A 112 -32.05 9.69 11.77
CA VAL A 112 -33.43 9.84 11.32
C VAL A 112 -34.12 10.98 12.09
N PRO A 113 -34.60 12.03 11.41
CA PRO A 113 -35.31 13.14 12.05
C PRO A 113 -36.75 12.76 12.43
N GLY A 114 -37.29 13.42 13.46
CA GLY A 114 -38.69 13.26 13.88
C GLY A 114 -38.97 12.06 14.77
N ILE A 115 -37.94 11.34 15.23
CA ILE A 115 -38.05 10.23 16.18
C ILE A 115 -37.45 10.69 17.51
N PRO A 116 -38.26 10.97 18.55
CA PRO A 116 -37.74 11.31 19.87
C PRO A 116 -37.03 10.08 20.46
N GLY A 117 -35.79 10.25 20.90
CA GLY A 117 -35.02 9.19 21.56
C GLY A 117 -34.89 9.41 23.05
N ASP A 118 -36.00 9.27 23.78
CA ASP A 118 -36.03 9.21 25.23
C ASP A 118 -36.23 7.76 25.72
N GLY A 119 -35.33 7.30 26.59
CA GLY A 119 -35.46 6.00 27.28
C GLY A 119 -34.57 4.86 26.74
N ILE A 120 -35.18 3.69 26.58
CA ILE A 120 -34.53 2.43 26.17
C ILE A 120 -35.03 2.04 24.78
N CYS A 121 -34.12 1.82 23.84
CA CYS A 121 -34.41 1.44 22.47
C CYS A 121 -34.00 -0.01 22.21
N ASN A 122 -34.82 -0.75 21.47
CA ASN A 122 -34.41 -1.99 20.83
C ASN A 122 -34.02 -1.68 19.39
N CYS A 123 -32.86 -2.16 18.95
CA CYS A 123 -32.39 -2.05 17.57
C CYS A 123 -32.29 -3.45 16.96
N LYS A 124 -32.69 -3.56 15.70
CA LYS A 124 -32.47 -4.74 14.88
C LYS A 124 -31.76 -4.31 13.62
N ILE A 125 -30.66 -4.96 13.31
CA ILE A 125 -29.93 -4.74 12.06
C ILE A 125 -30.00 -6.03 11.27
N VAL A 126 -30.49 -5.93 10.05
CA VAL A 126 -30.61 -7.05 9.11
C VAL A 126 -29.54 -6.84 8.05
N ALA A 127 -28.48 -7.64 8.11
CA ALA A 127 -27.53 -7.71 7.02
C ALA A 127 -28.08 -8.65 5.94
N TRP A 128 -28.01 -8.23 4.70
CA TRP A 128 -28.38 -9.08 3.57
C TRP A 128 -27.10 -9.64 2.96
N ASP A 129 -27.07 -10.92 2.62
CA ASP A 129 -25.97 -11.51 1.87
C ASP A 129 -26.20 -11.46 0.35
N ASN A 130 -25.22 -11.92 -0.43
CA ASN A 130 -25.28 -11.96 -1.89
C ASN A 130 -26.43 -12.85 -2.44
N ASP A 131 -26.98 -13.74 -1.62
CA ASP A 131 -28.11 -14.61 -1.96
C ASP A 131 -29.45 -14.05 -1.44
N LEU A 132 -29.44 -12.82 -0.90
CA LEU A 132 -30.57 -12.16 -0.22
C LEU A 132 -31.07 -12.90 1.01
N ASN A 133 -30.25 -13.74 1.63
CA ASN A 133 -30.61 -14.27 2.94
C ASN A 133 -30.42 -13.16 3.98
N PRO A 134 -31.43 -12.90 4.82
CA PRO A 134 -31.32 -11.95 5.91
C PRO A 134 -30.58 -12.58 7.09
N HIS A 135 -29.56 -11.90 7.59
CA HIS A 135 -28.82 -12.20 8.81
C HIS A 135 -29.21 -11.17 9.85
N GLU A 136 -30.18 -11.52 10.69
CA GLU A 136 -30.73 -10.60 11.69
C GLU A 136 -29.92 -10.62 12.98
N GLU A 137 -29.56 -9.44 13.47
CA GLU A 137 -28.95 -9.24 14.79
C GLU A 137 -29.79 -8.26 15.60
N ILE A 138 -30.32 -8.74 16.73
CA ILE A 138 -31.18 -7.97 17.62
C ILE A 138 -30.38 -7.54 18.85
N ARG A 139 -30.43 -6.25 19.17
CA ARG A 139 -29.87 -5.66 20.39
C ARG A 139 -31.00 -4.99 21.17
N CYS A 140 -31.40 -5.62 22.26
CA CYS A 140 -32.45 -5.13 23.14
C CYS A 140 -31.86 -4.32 24.29
N GLY A 141 -32.62 -3.35 24.81
CA GLY A 141 -32.24 -2.69 26.05
C GLY A 141 -31.17 -1.60 25.91
N ILE A 142 -30.93 -1.07 24.70
CA ILE A 142 -29.90 -0.04 24.49
C ILE A 142 -30.39 1.27 25.12
N LYS A 143 -29.63 1.78 26.11
CA LYS A 143 -29.90 3.08 26.71
C LYS A 143 -29.56 4.19 25.72
N VAL A 144 -30.52 5.08 25.45
CA VAL A 144 -30.29 6.17 24.49
C VAL A 144 -29.39 7.24 25.13
N GLY A 145 -28.23 7.49 24.50
CA GLY A 145 -27.28 8.52 24.93
C GLY A 145 -27.72 9.94 24.53
N SER A 146 -27.39 10.95 25.34
CA SER A 146 -27.58 12.37 25.00
C SER A 146 -26.35 12.91 24.27
N GLY A 147 -26.52 13.39 23.02
CA GLY A 147 -25.44 13.99 22.21
C GLY A 147 -25.22 13.31 20.86
N GLU A 148 -24.66 14.05 19.90
CA GLU A 148 -24.23 13.53 18.59
C GLU A 148 -22.92 12.75 18.71
N PHE A 149 -22.78 11.68 17.92
CA PHE A 149 -21.46 11.14 17.65
C PHE A 149 -20.70 12.13 16.76
N HIS A 150 -19.56 12.61 17.25
CA HIS A 150 -18.48 13.03 16.35
C HIS A 150 -17.81 11.76 15.84
N ALA A 151 -18.43 11.12 14.85
CA ALA A 151 -17.63 10.27 13.98
C ALA A 151 -16.82 11.23 13.10
N GLU A 152 -15.49 11.15 13.18
CA GLU A 152 -14.67 11.35 11.99
C GLU A 152 -15.13 10.27 11.00
N LEU A 153 -16.22 10.54 10.29
CA LEU A 153 -16.57 9.79 9.09
C LEU A 153 -15.59 10.22 8.00
N PRO A 154 -15.13 9.32 7.13
CA PRO A 154 -15.06 9.69 5.72
C PRO A 154 -16.48 10.12 5.36
N VAL A 155 -16.69 11.42 5.21
CA VAL A 155 -17.94 11.96 4.68
C VAL A 155 -18.25 11.15 3.42
N ILE A 156 -19.29 10.31 3.43
CA ILE A 156 -19.93 9.91 2.19
C ILE A 156 -20.48 11.23 1.65
N PRO A 157 -19.99 11.76 0.51
CA PRO A 157 -20.49 13.00 0.00
C PRO A 157 -21.96 12.78 -0.38
N ARG A 158 -22.87 13.24 0.48
CA ARG A 158 -24.14 13.77 -0.01
C ARG A 158 -23.74 14.83 -1.03
N LEU A 159 -24.45 14.84 -2.17
CA LEU A 159 -24.39 15.88 -3.18
C LEU A 159 -24.60 17.26 -2.54
N THR A 160 -23.51 17.85 -2.10
CA THR A 160 -23.36 19.27 -1.89
C THR A 160 -22.17 19.63 -2.73
N ARG A 161 -22.39 20.48 -3.74
CA ARG A 161 -21.33 21.28 -4.36
C ARG A 161 -20.43 21.74 -3.22
N ALA A 162 -19.18 21.27 -3.21
CA ALA A 162 -18.17 21.82 -2.33
C ALA A 162 -18.15 23.33 -2.61
N HIS A 163 -18.68 24.11 -1.67
CA HIS A 163 -18.21 25.47 -1.52
C HIS A 163 -16.76 25.33 -1.07
N CYS A 164 -15.87 25.77 -1.94
CA CYS A 164 -14.47 25.96 -1.66
C CYS A 164 -14.39 27.08 -0.61
N GLU A 165 -14.51 26.75 0.66
CA GLU A 165 -13.86 27.57 1.68
C GLU A 165 -12.37 27.30 1.54
N LEU A 166 -11.64 28.33 1.12
CA LEU A 166 -10.18 28.35 1.00
C LEU A 166 -9.56 27.77 2.27
N PRO A 167 -8.82 26.65 2.21
CA PRO A 167 -8.03 26.21 3.35
C PRO A 167 -7.00 27.29 3.65
N THR A 168 -7.16 27.98 4.78
CA THR A 168 -6.11 28.82 5.37
C THR A 168 -5.17 27.89 6.16
N SER A 169 -4.48 26.98 5.49
CA SER A 169 -3.54 26.06 6.16
C SER A 169 -2.10 26.37 5.74
N ILE A 170 -1.53 27.39 6.38
CA ILE A 170 -0.09 27.48 6.55
C ILE A 170 0.30 26.37 7.53
N VAL A 171 0.89 25.28 7.03
CA VAL A 171 1.60 24.33 7.91
C VAL A 171 2.98 24.93 8.17
N THR A 172 3.14 25.51 9.35
CA THR A 172 4.35 26.22 9.78
C THR A 172 5.52 25.28 10.02
N ALA A 173 6.47 25.24 9.09
CA ALA A 173 7.88 25.08 9.41
C ALA A 173 8.56 26.42 9.14
N LYS A 174 9.01 27.12 10.19
CA LYS A 174 9.79 28.37 10.05
C LYS A 174 11.23 28.00 9.68
N GLY A 175 11.55 28.02 8.40
CA GLY A 175 12.94 28.09 7.94
C GLY A 175 13.34 29.56 7.77
N ASN A 176 14.50 29.96 8.30
CA ASN A 176 15.05 31.29 8.03
C ASN A 176 15.90 31.22 6.75
N ILE A 177 15.33 31.58 5.60
CA ILE A 177 16.10 31.85 4.38
C ILE A 177 16.50 33.32 4.45
N THR A 178 17.76 33.62 4.76
CA THR A 178 18.20 34.98 5.08
C THR A 178 18.60 35.81 3.86
N ASN A 179 18.81 35.17 2.69
CA ASN A 179 19.11 35.87 1.43
C ASN A 179 18.59 35.12 0.18
N GLN A 180 18.44 35.81 -0.96
CA GLN A 180 17.95 35.24 -2.23
C GLN A 180 18.83 34.08 -2.75
N SER A 181 20.14 34.13 -2.49
CA SER A 181 21.09 33.06 -2.85
C SER A 181 20.94 31.77 -2.04
N GLU A 182 20.29 31.83 -0.88
CA GLU A 182 20.01 30.67 -0.01
C GLU A 182 18.70 29.96 -0.39
N PHE A 183 17.89 30.56 -1.27
CA PHE A 183 16.63 30.01 -1.72
C PHE A 183 16.89 28.70 -2.50
N GLY A 184 16.56 27.56 -1.87
CA GLY A 184 16.85 26.22 -2.39
C GLY A 184 18.11 25.55 -1.88
N GLN A 185 18.91 26.18 -0.99
CA GLN A 185 20.12 25.56 -0.42
C GLN A 185 19.84 24.66 0.79
N SER A 186 19.13 25.17 1.80
CA SER A 186 18.77 24.41 3.02
C SER A 186 17.32 23.92 3.00
N SER A 187 16.45 24.61 2.25
CA SER A 187 15.06 24.24 2.06
C SER A 187 14.55 24.74 0.71
N ARG A 188 13.53 24.09 0.17
CA ARG A 188 12.89 24.41 -1.11
C ARG A 188 11.41 24.69 -0.91
N VAL A 189 10.88 25.62 -1.69
CA VAL A 189 9.45 25.94 -1.70
C VAL A 189 8.73 24.93 -2.59
N CYS A 190 7.77 24.24 -2.00
CA CYS A 190 6.91 23.25 -2.64
C CYS A 190 5.50 23.83 -2.77
N LEU A 191 4.96 23.85 -3.98
CA LEU A 191 3.58 24.19 -4.30
C LEU A 191 2.85 22.90 -4.65
N ILE A 192 1.77 22.60 -3.93
CA ILE A 192 1.01 21.37 -4.05
C ILE A 192 -0.35 21.71 -4.68
N THR A 193 -0.69 21.03 -5.78
CA THR A 193 -1.97 21.21 -6.50
C THR A 193 -2.70 19.88 -6.59
N ARG A 194 -4.05 19.90 -6.54
CA ARG A 194 -4.89 18.70 -6.74
C ARG A 194 -5.73 18.73 -8.00
N GLU A 195 -5.97 19.93 -8.51
CA GLU A 195 -6.82 20.17 -9.68
C GLU A 195 -5.96 20.74 -10.81
N ALA A 196 -6.30 20.36 -12.05
CA ALA A 196 -5.78 21.03 -13.23
C ALA A 196 -6.36 22.44 -13.34
N GLY A 197 -5.68 23.31 -14.10
CA GLY A 197 -6.15 24.66 -14.40
C GLY A 197 -5.16 25.72 -13.96
N LEU A 198 -5.63 26.96 -13.88
CA LEU A 198 -4.78 28.08 -13.47
C LEU A 198 -4.69 28.20 -11.95
N HIS A 199 -3.47 28.29 -11.45
CA HIS A 199 -3.17 28.45 -10.04
C HIS A 199 -2.44 29.76 -9.77
N CYS A 200 -2.68 30.35 -8.61
CA CYS A 200 -2.06 31.58 -8.15
C CYS A 200 -1.35 31.36 -6.79
N ALA A 201 -0.02 31.41 -6.79
CA ALA A 201 0.78 31.37 -5.57
C ALA A 201 1.00 32.79 -5.03
N SER A 202 0.46 33.07 -3.84
CA SER A 202 0.52 34.40 -3.23
C SER A 202 1.94 34.76 -2.77
N SER A 203 2.43 35.91 -3.23
CA SER A 203 3.70 36.51 -2.79
C SER A 203 3.74 36.77 -1.29
N ARG A 204 2.60 37.09 -0.67
CA ARG A 204 2.48 37.26 0.78
C ARG A 204 2.73 35.95 1.52
N VAL A 205 2.14 34.85 1.05
CA VAL A 205 2.33 33.51 1.63
C VAL A 205 3.78 33.07 1.46
N LEU A 206 4.35 33.27 0.27
CA LEU A 206 5.76 32.98 -0.02
C LEU A 206 6.71 33.79 0.89
N ALA A 207 6.46 35.08 1.07
CA ALA A 207 7.25 35.94 1.95
C ALA A 207 7.17 35.50 3.42
N GLN A 208 5.97 35.19 3.91
CA GLN A 208 5.77 34.69 5.27
C GLN A 208 6.47 33.34 5.52
N LEU A 209 6.37 32.43 4.56
CA LEU A 209 6.94 31.08 4.66
C LEU A 209 8.47 31.09 4.61
N THR A 210 9.05 31.95 3.78
CA THR A 210 10.51 32.03 3.57
C THR A 210 11.20 32.99 4.55
N GLY A 211 10.46 33.88 5.20
CA GLY A 211 10.99 34.95 6.03
C GLY A 211 11.57 36.15 5.25
N GLN A 212 11.40 36.18 3.92
CA GLN A 212 11.92 37.25 3.07
C GLN A 212 10.99 38.46 2.98
N PRO A 213 11.50 39.68 2.69
CA PRO A 213 10.65 40.83 2.42
C PRO A 213 9.72 40.58 1.24
N ILE A 214 8.44 40.92 1.38
CA ILE A 214 7.45 40.74 0.30
C ILE A 214 7.85 41.45 -1.00
N SER A 215 8.48 42.63 -0.90
CA SER A 215 8.98 43.37 -2.06
C SER A 215 10.04 42.57 -2.83
N LEU A 216 10.92 41.84 -2.14
CA LEU A 216 11.93 41.00 -2.78
C LEU A 216 11.28 39.83 -3.53
N ILE A 217 10.26 39.19 -2.95
CA ILE A 217 9.50 38.12 -3.60
C ILE A 217 8.80 38.66 -4.85
N GLN A 218 8.09 39.78 -4.73
CA GLN A 218 7.38 40.42 -5.84
C GLN A 218 8.33 40.84 -6.97
N ASP A 219 9.47 41.47 -6.63
CA ASP A 219 10.50 41.85 -7.61
C ASP A 219 11.10 40.61 -8.30
N SER A 220 11.30 39.53 -7.56
CA SER A 220 11.83 38.28 -8.12
C SER A 220 10.84 37.60 -9.06
N ILE A 221 9.54 37.62 -8.74
CA ILE A 221 8.47 37.13 -9.64
C ILE A 221 8.42 37.99 -10.91
N ARG A 222 8.38 39.33 -10.77
CA ARG A 222 8.30 40.26 -11.91
C ARG A 222 9.49 40.13 -12.86
N ASN A 223 10.69 39.98 -12.31
CA ASN A 223 11.92 39.90 -13.10
C ASN A 223 12.29 38.45 -13.49
N GLY A 224 11.46 37.45 -13.17
CA GLY A 224 11.68 36.06 -13.56
C GLY A 224 12.90 35.42 -12.90
N HIS A 225 13.20 35.77 -11.64
CA HIS A 225 14.34 35.26 -10.87
C HIS A 225 14.05 33.94 -10.12
N TYR A 226 12.89 33.33 -10.38
CA TYR A 226 12.59 31.97 -9.98
C TYR A 226 12.36 31.07 -11.19
N ALA A 227 12.73 29.80 -11.07
CA ALA A 227 12.29 28.72 -11.95
C ALA A 227 11.25 27.87 -11.22
N LEU A 228 10.21 27.45 -11.93
CA LEU A 228 9.19 26.53 -11.44
C LEU A 228 9.41 25.15 -12.08
N LEU A 229 9.49 24.10 -11.28
CA LEU A 229 9.78 22.74 -11.76
C LEU A 229 8.63 21.78 -11.43
N ASN A 230 8.14 21.03 -12.40
CA ASN A 230 7.26 19.89 -12.19
C ASN A 230 7.93 18.63 -12.73
N ARG A 231 8.07 17.59 -11.90
CA ARG A 231 8.73 16.31 -12.27
C ARG A 231 10.10 16.52 -12.94
N GLY A 232 10.90 17.43 -12.38
CA GLY A 232 12.23 17.79 -12.87
C GLY A 232 12.27 18.65 -14.13
N LYS A 233 11.14 18.97 -14.76
CA LYS A 233 11.05 19.82 -15.96
C LYS A 233 10.61 21.23 -15.60
N GLN A 234 11.18 22.23 -16.26
CA GLN A 234 10.74 23.62 -16.08
C GLN A 234 9.32 23.82 -16.64
N VAL A 235 8.53 24.61 -15.90
CA VAL A 235 7.18 25.03 -16.26
C VAL A 235 7.12 26.55 -16.26
N CYS A 236 6.40 27.13 -17.20
CA CYS A 236 6.19 28.58 -17.28
C CYS A 236 5.31 29.09 -16.13
N TYR A 237 5.64 30.26 -15.61
CA TYR A 237 4.70 31.12 -14.90
C TYR A 237 4.77 32.54 -15.43
N VAL A 238 3.74 33.33 -15.10
CA VAL A 238 3.73 34.78 -15.30
C VAL A 238 3.37 35.50 -13.99
N PRO A 239 3.77 36.76 -13.82
CA PRO A 239 3.18 37.59 -12.79
C PRO A 239 1.67 37.74 -13.04
N ALA A 240 0.87 37.73 -11.98
CA ALA A 240 -0.54 38.11 -12.04
C ALA A 240 -0.70 39.51 -12.67
N PRO A 241 -1.88 39.91 -13.17
CA PRO A 241 -2.10 41.26 -13.73
C PRO A 241 -1.68 42.42 -12.82
N THR A 242 -1.75 42.24 -11.49
CA THR A 242 -1.27 43.23 -10.50
C THR A 242 0.26 43.28 -10.38
N GLY A 243 0.98 42.30 -10.94
CA GLY A 243 2.42 42.16 -10.87
C GLY A 243 2.94 41.68 -9.50
N GLU A 244 2.06 41.17 -8.64
CA GLU A 244 2.40 40.81 -7.25
C GLU A 244 2.56 39.30 -7.06
N ASP A 245 1.63 38.50 -7.58
CA ASP A 245 1.57 37.05 -7.34
C ASP A 245 2.05 36.24 -8.56
N LEU A 246 2.35 34.95 -8.35
CA LEU A 246 2.83 34.04 -9.39
C LEU A 246 1.67 33.21 -9.92
N VAL A 247 1.38 33.29 -11.22
CA VAL A 247 0.32 32.52 -11.90
C VAL A 247 0.92 31.49 -12.84
N PHE A 248 0.49 30.23 -12.73
CA PHE A 248 0.95 29.13 -13.57
C PHE A 248 -0.22 28.19 -13.90
N TYR A 249 -0.08 27.39 -14.94
CA TYR A 249 -1.04 26.33 -15.26
C TYR A 249 -0.55 25.01 -14.65
N ALA A 250 -1.42 24.36 -13.87
CA ALA A 250 -1.13 23.08 -13.24
C ALA A 250 -1.87 21.94 -13.95
N GLU A 251 -1.23 20.77 -14.00
CA GLU A 251 -1.84 19.53 -14.47
C GLU A 251 -2.38 18.74 -13.27
N ARG A 252 -3.50 18.04 -13.47
CA ARG A 252 -4.03 17.10 -12.49
C ARG A 252 -3.13 15.86 -12.47
N LEU A 253 -2.76 15.42 -11.27
CA LEU A 253 -2.19 14.10 -11.04
C LEU A 253 -3.20 13.29 -10.23
N ARG A 254 -3.54 12.09 -10.68
CA ARG A 254 -4.32 11.11 -9.93
C ARG A 254 -3.82 9.72 -10.28
N ASN A 255 -3.47 8.96 -9.25
CA ASN A 255 -3.16 7.53 -9.33
C ASN A 255 -3.55 6.87 -8.00
N ASN A 256 -3.24 5.57 -7.84
CA ASN A 256 -3.53 4.83 -6.61
C ASN A 256 -2.90 5.47 -5.36
N TYR A 257 -1.78 6.17 -5.52
CA TYR A 257 -0.95 6.66 -4.42
C TYR A 257 -1.31 8.08 -3.96
N THR A 258 -1.64 8.98 -4.88
CA THR A 258 -1.84 10.40 -4.56
C THR A 258 -2.70 11.13 -5.60
N GLU A 259 -3.30 12.23 -5.15
CA GLU A 259 -3.93 13.25 -6.00
C GLU A 259 -3.17 14.58 -5.99
N GLU A 260 -2.01 14.60 -5.34
CA GLU A 260 -1.18 15.79 -5.17
C GLU A 260 -0.09 15.83 -6.23
N ASN A 261 -0.17 16.82 -7.12
CA ASN A 261 0.92 17.18 -8.03
C ASN A 261 1.82 18.24 -7.38
N ILE A 262 3.12 18.14 -7.64
CA ILE A 262 4.15 18.89 -6.93
C ILE A 262 4.92 19.80 -7.88
N TYR A 263 4.99 21.07 -7.52
CA TYR A 263 5.77 22.09 -8.22
C TYR A 263 6.80 22.69 -7.27
N TRP A 264 8.06 22.67 -7.66
CA TRP A 264 9.15 23.25 -6.89
C TRP A 264 9.50 24.64 -7.41
N LEU A 265 9.36 25.65 -6.55
CA LEU A 265 9.85 26.99 -6.83
C LEU A 265 11.30 27.08 -6.31
N VAL A 266 12.23 27.35 -7.22
CA VAL A 266 13.68 27.41 -6.91
C VAL A 266 14.30 28.68 -7.50
N ALA A 267 15.45 29.10 -6.97
CA ALA A 267 16.21 30.20 -7.55
C ALA A 267 16.69 29.80 -8.96
N GLY A 268 16.47 30.66 -9.94
CA GLY A 268 16.78 30.36 -11.33
C GLY A 268 16.05 31.28 -12.28
N THR A 269 16.21 31.09 -13.58
CA THR A 269 15.52 31.91 -14.58
C THR A 269 14.18 31.29 -14.93
N ASN A 270 13.12 32.10 -14.93
CA ASN A 270 11.80 31.69 -15.39
C ASN A 270 11.85 31.21 -16.85
N LEU A 271 11.09 30.15 -17.16
CA LEU A 271 10.84 29.77 -18.53
C LEU A 271 9.85 30.77 -19.14
N ALA A 272 10.31 31.60 -20.09
CA ALA A 272 9.50 32.64 -20.68
C ALA A 272 8.28 32.05 -21.41
N MET A 273 7.09 32.54 -21.06
CA MET A 273 5.85 32.17 -21.72
C MET A 273 5.84 32.72 -23.16
N PRO A 274 5.74 31.87 -24.21
CA PRO A 274 5.69 32.35 -25.59
C PRO A 274 4.46 33.22 -25.85
N ILE A 275 4.59 34.17 -26.77
CA ILE A 275 3.50 35.09 -27.15
C ILE A 275 2.99 34.71 -28.54
N VAL A 276 1.66 34.63 -28.68
CA VAL A 276 0.97 34.40 -29.96
C VAL A 276 -0.11 35.47 -30.19
N SER A 277 -0.33 35.85 -31.44
CA SER A 277 -1.37 36.84 -31.79
C SER A 277 -2.74 36.17 -31.93
N GLY A 278 -3.75 36.73 -31.27
CA GLY A 278 -5.16 36.41 -31.38
C GLY A 278 -5.87 37.14 -32.53
N GLY A 279 -5.17 37.95 -33.32
CA GLY A 279 -5.67 38.54 -34.57
C GLY A 279 -6.59 39.78 -34.44
N GLY A 280 -7.03 40.14 -33.23
CA GLY A 280 -7.92 41.28 -32.98
C GLY A 280 -9.25 41.23 -33.75
N PRO A 281 -9.97 40.10 -33.78
CA PRO A 281 -11.18 39.96 -34.57
C PRO A 281 -12.34 40.78 -33.98
N ALA A 282 -13.35 41.08 -34.81
CA ALA A 282 -14.63 41.53 -34.28
C ALA A 282 -15.30 40.39 -33.47
N PRO A 283 -16.11 40.70 -32.44
CA PRO A 283 -16.80 39.68 -31.66
C PRO A 283 -17.70 38.79 -32.52
N SER A 284 -17.70 37.50 -32.23
CA SER A 284 -18.61 36.50 -32.82
C SER A 284 -19.86 36.33 -31.95
N GLY A 285 -20.91 35.71 -32.51
CA GLY A 285 -22.15 35.40 -31.80
C GLY A 285 -21.94 34.49 -30.58
N ALA A 286 -23.01 34.20 -29.82
CA ALA A 286 -22.94 33.30 -28.68
C ALA A 286 -22.36 31.94 -29.09
N GLY A 287 -21.16 31.63 -28.58
CA GLY A 287 -20.43 30.41 -28.89
C GLY A 287 -20.73 29.28 -27.91
N PHE A 288 -20.39 28.06 -28.33
CA PHE A 288 -20.31 26.91 -27.46
C PHE A 288 -19.00 26.17 -27.73
N TYR A 289 -18.62 25.32 -26.80
CA TYR A 289 -17.55 24.35 -26.99
C TYR A 289 -18.00 22.97 -26.52
N LEU A 290 -17.30 21.93 -26.96
CA LEU A 290 -17.54 20.58 -26.46
C LEU A 290 -16.71 20.36 -25.19
N ALA A 291 -17.39 20.42 -24.04
CA ALA A 291 -16.80 20.16 -22.74
C ALA A 291 -16.79 18.65 -22.46
N SER A 292 -15.76 18.17 -21.77
CA SER A 292 -15.69 16.82 -21.21
C SER A 292 -15.57 16.91 -19.70
N VAL A 293 -16.42 16.21 -18.97
CA VAL A 293 -16.38 16.11 -17.51
C VAL A 293 -16.37 14.64 -17.13
N ASP A 294 -15.38 14.22 -16.35
CA ASP A 294 -15.29 12.86 -15.81
C ASP A 294 -15.82 12.81 -14.38
N PHE A 295 -16.68 11.82 -14.11
CA PHE A 295 -17.27 11.53 -12.80
C PHE A 295 -16.83 10.15 -12.34
N GLU A 296 -16.31 10.10 -11.12
CA GLU A 296 -15.78 8.89 -10.51
C GLU A 296 -15.74 9.06 -9.00
N MET A 297 -15.94 7.98 -8.25
CA MET A 297 -15.76 7.98 -6.79
C MET A 297 -15.11 6.67 -6.37
N ASP A 298 -14.02 6.77 -5.62
CA ASP A 298 -13.37 5.58 -5.06
C ASP A 298 -14.09 5.17 -3.79
N ARG A 299 -14.81 4.03 -3.83
CA ARG A 299 -15.59 3.52 -2.69
C ARG A 299 -15.27 2.08 -2.33
N MET A 300 -14.92 1.28 -3.33
CA MET A 300 -14.64 -0.15 -3.16
C MET A 300 -13.30 -0.49 -3.78
N VAL A 301 -12.53 -1.30 -3.07
CA VAL A 301 -11.26 -1.83 -3.55
C VAL A 301 -11.47 -3.23 -4.14
N ARG A 302 -10.88 -3.53 -5.30
CA ARG A 302 -10.80 -4.89 -5.87
C ARG A 302 -9.41 -5.16 -6.43
N TYR A 303 -8.41 -5.15 -5.54
CA TYR A 303 -7.02 -5.43 -5.91
C TYR A 303 -6.84 -6.86 -6.46
N GLU A 304 -7.78 -7.77 -6.21
CA GLU A 304 -7.83 -9.13 -6.78
C GLU A 304 -8.21 -9.16 -8.27
N LEU A 305 -8.72 -8.05 -8.81
CA LEU A 305 -9.08 -7.89 -10.23
C LEU A 305 -8.00 -7.16 -11.04
N ALA A 306 -7.03 -6.56 -10.36
CA ALA A 306 -5.91 -5.87 -10.98
C ALA A 306 -4.70 -6.81 -11.13
N THR A 307 -3.95 -6.60 -12.20
CA THR A 307 -2.70 -7.35 -12.47
C THR A 307 -1.48 -6.45 -12.59
N ASP A 308 -1.70 -5.14 -12.52
CA ASP A 308 -0.68 -4.11 -12.53
C ASP A 308 -0.94 -3.19 -11.31
N PRO A 309 0.05 -2.94 -10.44
CA PRO A 309 -0.13 -2.04 -9.30
C PRO A 309 -0.47 -0.60 -9.67
N ASP A 310 -0.22 -0.18 -10.91
CA ASP A 310 -0.58 1.14 -11.42
C ASP A 310 -1.98 1.16 -12.08
N GLU A 311 -2.61 0.00 -12.27
CA GLU A 311 -4.02 -0.11 -12.70
C GLU A 311 -4.94 0.37 -11.58
N ASP A 312 -5.99 1.11 -11.92
CA ASP A 312 -6.99 1.48 -10.93
C ASP A 312 -7.72 0.23 -10.43
N TYR A 313 -7.64 0.03 -9.12
CA TYR A 313 -8.34 -1.05 -8.42
C TYR A 313 -9.41 -0.51 -7.48
N TRP A 314 -9.74 0.78 -7.59
CA TRP A 314 -10.86 1.42 -6.92
C TRP A 314 -12.07 1.52 -7.85
N PHE A 315 -13.25 1.32 -7.27
CA PHE A 315 -14.50 1.30 -8.01
C PHE A 315 -15.57 2.07 -7.24
N TRP A 316 -16.49 2.68 -7.99
CA TRP A 316 -17.61 3.43 -7.45
C TRP A 316 -18.73 2.51 -6.98
N GLU A 317 -19.22 1.62 -7.85
CA GLU A 317 -20.40 0.79 -7.57
C GLU A 317 -20.26 -0.63 -8.11
N ARG A 318 -21.08 -1.54 -7.59
CA ARG A 318 -21.11 -2.95 -8.00
C ARG A 318 -22.50 -3.31 -8.50
N LEU A 319 -22.56 -3.92 -9.67
CA LEU A 319 -23.76 -4.48 -10.25
C LEU A 319 -23.69 -6.01 -10.24
N VAL A 320 -24.80 -6.67 -9.95
CA VAL A 320 -24.96 -8.13 -10.05
C VAL A 320 -26.23 -8.41 -10.85
N ALA A 321 -26.09 -9.04 -12.02
CA ALA A 321 -27.24 -9.29 -12.89
C ALA A 321 -28.27 -10.21 -12.20
N ALA A 322 -29.55 -10.03 -12.54
CA ALA A 322 -30.69 -10.73 -11.90
C ALA A 322 -30.83 -10.54 -10.37
N HIS A 323 -29.94 -9.79 -9.72
CA HIS A 323 -30.06 -9.45 -8.31
C HIS A 323 -31.05 -8.29 -8.14
N PRO A 324 -32.08 -8.39 -7.28
CA PRO A 324 -33.12 -7.37 -7.16
C PRO A 324 -32.61 -6.03 -6.60
N LEU A 325 -31.57 -6.05 -5.78
CA LEU A 325 -30.98 -4.83 -5.17
C LEU A 325 -29.72 -4.33 -5.86
N LEU A 326 -29.03 -5.19 -6.61
CA LEU A 326 -27.72 -4.88 -7.22
C LEU A 326 -27.77 -4.99 -8.75
N GLY A 327 -28.90 -5.37 -9.35
CA GLY A 327 -29.05 -5.41 -10.80
C GLY A 327 -29.17 -4.04 -11.44
N LYS A 328 -29.31 -2.97 -10.65
CA LYS A 328 -29.43 -1.60 -11.13
C LYS A 328 -28.84 -0.61 -10.12
N VAL A 329 -28.16 0.42 -10.63
CA VAL A 329 -27.72 1.58 -9.84
C VAL A 329 -28.09 2.88 -10.54
N THR A 330 -28.30 3.94 -9.77
CA THR A 330 -28.58 5.29 -10.29
C THR A 330 -27.59 6.29 -9.68
N LEU A 331 -26.80 6.94 -10.54
CA LEU A 331 -25.70 7.83 -10.17
C LEU A 331 -26.04 9.28 -10.53
N PRO A 332 -25.94 10.22 -9.59
CA PRO A 332 -26.11 11.64 -9.88
C PRO A 332 -24.87 12.22 -10.57
N PHE A 333 -25.07 13.15 -11.50
CA PHE A 333 -24.00 13.98 -12.04
C PHE A 333 -24.53 15.36 -12.38
N ALA A 334 -23.66 16.37 -12.41
CA ALA A 334 -24.06 17.73 -12.76
C ALA A 334 -23.31 18.22 -13.99
N VAL A 335 -24.04 18.75 -14.97
CA VAL A 335 -23.47 19.50 -16.08
C VAL A 335 -23.81 20.98 -15.89
N ASP A 336 -22.89 21.86 -16.25
CA ASP A 336 -23.09 23.30 -16.17
C ASP A 336 -22.96 23.95 -17.55
N GLY A 337 -23.75 24.99 -17.78
CA GLY A 337 -23.68 25.74 -19.03
C GLY A 337 -24.20 24.96 -20.24
N LEU A 338 -25.11 24.00 -20.09
CA LEU A 338 -25.60 23.18 -21.22
C LEU A 338 -26.14 24.05 -22.36
N ALA A 339 -25.53 23.96 -23.54
CA ALA A 339 -25.92 24.67 -24.75
C ALA A 339 -26.88 23.81 -25.59
N ARG A 340 -27.99 24.42 -26.04
CA ARG A 340 -29.02 23.76 -26.87
C ARG A 340 -28.75 24.02 -28.35
N VAL A 341 -27.83 23.26 -28.93
CA VAL A 341 -27.30 23.49 -30.28
C VAL A 341 -27.53 22.31 -31.22
N GLY A 342 -28.35 21.34 -30.78
CA GLY A 342 -28.68 20.14 -31.56
C GLY A 342 -27.53 19.13 -31.63
N GLN A 343 -26.53 19.25 -30.76
CA GLN A 343 -25.42 18.29 -30.65
C GLN A 343 -25.80 17.18 -29.67
N PRO A 344 -25.52 15.90 -29.99
CA PRO A 344 -25.71 14.82 -29.02
C PRO A 344 -24.72 14.96 -27.86
N VAL A 345 -25.16 14.57 -26.67
CA VAL A 345 -24.32 14.39 -25.49
C VAL A 345 -23.77 12.97 -25.52
N GLN A 346 -22.45 12.81 -25.58
CA GLN A 346 -21.82 11.50 -25.50
C GLN A 346 -21.55 11.15 -24.03
N ILE A 347 -22.03 10.00 -23.58
CA ILE A 347 -21.70 9.42 -22.27
C ILE A 347 -20.86 8.18 -22.50
N ARG A 348 -19.73 8.08 -21.79
CA ARG A 348 -18.86 6.90 -21.78
C ARG A 348 -18.69 6.38 -20.37
N VAL A 349 -19.12 5.16 -20.13
CA VAL A 349 -19.05 4.50 -18.81
C VAL A 349 -17.94 3.45 -18.84
N ARG A 350 -17.04 3.51 -17.87
CA ARG A 350 -15.95 2.56 -17.66
C ARG A 350 -16.41 1.49 -16.68
N LEU A 351 -16.29 0.22 -17.08
CA LEU A 351 -16.77 -0.94 -16.35
C LEU A 351 -15.68 -2.01 -16.28
N LYS A 352 -15.67 -2.82 -15.22
CA LYS A 352 -14.80 -3.99 -15.06
C LYS A 352 -15.64 -5.23 -14.75
N GLY A 353 -15.39 -6.33 -15.46
CA GLY A 353 -15.97 -7.61 -15.10
C GLY A 353 -15.41 -8.14 -13.77
N GLY A 354 -16.27 -8.60 -12.88
CA GLY A 354 -15.88 -9.18 -11.59
C GLY A 354 -15.72 -10.70 -11.60
N THR A 355 -16.27 -11.38 -12.61
CA THR A 355 -16.29 -12.85 -12.70
C THR A 355 -15.93 -13.34 -14.10
N SER A 356 -15.82 -14.65 -14.28
CA SER A 356 -15.59 -15.27 -15.58
C SER A 356 -16.85 -15.38 -16.47
N ALA A 357 -17.96 -14.77 -16.05
CA ALA A 357 -19.26 -14.85 -16.71
C ALA A 357 -19.34 -13.94 -17.95
N ASP A 358 -20.43 -14.08 -18.70
CA ASP A 358 -20.83 -13.08 -19.69
C ASP A 358 -21.55 -11.92 -18.97
N HIS A 359 -21.23 -10.69 -19.36
CA HIS A 359 -21.73 -9.46 -18.76
C HIS A 359 -22.53 -8.66 -19.79
N LEU A 360 -23.68 -8.12 -19.40
CA LEU A 360 -24.50 -7.22 -20.21
C LEU A 360 -25.00 -6.08 -19.32
N VAL A 361 -24.67 -4.84 -19.69
CA VAL A 361 -25.09 -3.64 -18.97
C VAL A 361 -25.77 -2.66 -19.91
N TYR A 362 -26.92 -2.13 -19.49
CA TYR A 362 -27.67 -1.07 -20.16
C TYR A 362 -27.49 0.27 -19.46
N LEU A 363 -27.59 1.36 -20.23
CA LEU A 363 -27.51 2.74 -19.77
C LEU A 363 -28.84 3.47 -20.00
N GLY A 364 -29.19 4.35 -19.05
CA GLY A 364 -30.25 5.36 -19.19
C GLY A 364 -29.86 6.69 -18.56
N VAL A 365 -30.46 7.80 -19.00
CA VAL A 365 -30.18 9.16 -18.48
C VAL A 365 -31.49 9.90 -18.25
N ASN A 366 -31.76 10.35 -17.03
CA ASN A 366 -33.00 11.05 -16.65
C ASN A 366 -34.28 10.34 -17.16
N GLY A 367 -34.27 9.01 -17.21
CA GLY A 367 -35.38 8.20 -17.74
C GLY A 367 -35.37 7.99 -19.26
N CYS A 368 -34.56 8.72 -20.04
CA CYS A 368 -34.29 8.38 -21.44
C CYS A 368 -33.51 7.07 -21.52
N THR A 369 -33.97 6.14 -22.35
CA THR A 369 -33.32 4.86 -22.62
C THR A 369 -33.42 4.54 -24.11
N GLN A 370 -32.44 3.79 -24.61
CA GLN A 370 -32.47 3.18 -25.94
C GLN A 370 -31.90 1.76 -25.85
N GLN A 371 -32.38 0.85 -26.70
CA GLN A 371 -31.98 -0.56 -26.62
C GLN A 371 -30.51 -0.78 -26.99
N GLU A 372 -29.96 0.09 -27.83
CA GLU A 372 -28.57 0.09 -28.25
C GLU A 372 -27.61 0.69 -27.22
N TRP A 373 -28.10 1.39 -26.19
CA TRP A 373 -27.25 1.94 -25.11
C TRP A 373 -26.87 0.83 -24.13
N ARG A 374 -26.01 -0.08 -24.60
CA ARG A 374 -25.56 -1.25 -23.87
C ARG A 374 -24.17 -1.70 -24.28
N VAL A 375 -23.53 -2.48 -23.42
CA VAL A 375 -22.28 -3.18 -23.74
C VAL A 375 -22.36 -4.64 -23.28
N THR A 376 -21.71 -5.53 -24.02
CA THR A 376 -21.57 -6.95 -23.68
C THR A 376 -20.11 -7.35 -23.77
N TRP A 377 -19.62 -8.05 -22.76
CA TRP A 377 -18.26 -8.60 -22.72
C TRP A 377 -18.23 -9.86 -21.85
N ARG A 378 -17.08 -10.52 -21.77
CA ARG A 378 -16.89 -11.74 -20.97
C ARG A 378 -15.65 -11.64 -20.11
N GLY A 379 -15.72 -12.20 -18.91
CA GLY A 379 -14.57 -12.34 -18.04
C GLY A 379 -14.24 -11.08 -17.25
N LYS A 380 -13.12 -11.14 -16.53
CA LYS A 380 -12.63 -10.07 -15.65
C LYS A 380 -11.95 -8.92 -16.42
N GLU A 381 -12.47 -8.59 -17.58
CA GLU A 381 -11.90 -7.59 -18.49
C GLU A 381 -12.54 -6.22 -18.29
N TRP A 382 -11.81 -5.18 -18.70
CA TRP A 382 -12.35 -3.83 -18.84
C TRP A 382 -13.32 -3.75 -20.02
N ALA A 383 -14.38 -2.95 -19.86
CA ALA A 383 -15.36 -2.66 -20.89
C ALA A 383 -15.76 -1.18 -20.85
N GLU A 384 -16.07 -0.62 -22.02
CA GLU A 384 -16.60 0.73 -22.13
C GLU A 384 -17.98 0.71 -22.77
N LEU A 385 -18.96 1.35 -22.13
CA LEU A 385 -20.29 1.60 -22.70
C LEU A 385 -20.34 3.05 -23.19
N SER A 386 -20.48 3.22 -24.50
CA SER A 386 -20.67 4.54 -25.14
C SER A 386 -22.12 4.74 -25.58
N ALA A 387 -22.73 5.89 -25.25
CA ALA A 387 -24.08 6.26 -25.66
C ALA A 387 -24.15 7.71 -26.15
N ASN A 388 -24.84 7.93 -27.29
CA ASN A 388 -25.16 9.26 -27.79
C ASN A 388 -26.58 9.64 -27.36
N VAL A 389 -26.67 10.50 -26.38
CA VAL A 389 -27.91 10.93 -25.72
C VAL A 389 -28.35 12.26 -26.33
N GLN A 390 -29.64 12.40 -26.66
CA GLN A 390 -30.16 13.68 -27.14
C GLN A 390 -30.02 14.74 -26.03
N GLU A 391 -29.59 15.95 -26.38
CA GLU A 391 -29.42 17.02 -25.39
C GLU A 391 -30.69 17.24 -24.55
N SER A 392 -31.89 17.08 -25.12
CA SER A 392 -33.19 17.19 -24.45
C SER A 392 -33.38 16.25 -23.26
N CYS A 393 -32.63 15.15 -23.18
CA CYS A 393 -32.63 14.24 -22.04
C CYS A 393 -31.86 14.79 -20.84
N LEU A 394 -31.00 15.80 -21.02
CA LEU A 394 -30.27 16.45 -19.94
C LEU A 394 -30.90 17.79 -19.59
N VAL A 395 -30.72 18.20 -18.33
CA VAL A 395 -31.00 19.55 -17.82
C VAL A 395 -29.71 20.23 -17.42
N ASP A 396 -29.67 21.56 -17.47
CA ASP A 396 -28.58 22.33 -16.87
C ASP A 396 -28.65 22.15 -15.34
N GLY A 397 -27.55 21.74 -14.71
CA GLY A 397 -27.52 21.30 -13.31
C GLY A 397 -27.51 19.78 -13.15
N THR A 398 -28.25 19.26 -12.14
CA THR A 398 -28.21 17.85 -11.72
C THR A 398 -29.01 16.94 -12.66
N ASN A 399 -28.40 15.82 -13.02
CA ASN A 399 -28.89 14.75 -13.88
C ASN A 399 -28.62 13.38 -13.22
N TRP A 400 -29.21 12.33 -13.78
CA TRP A 400 -29.14 10.96 -13.25
C TRP A 400 -28.78 9.94 -14.33
N LEU A 401 -27.67 9.23 -14.14
CA LEU A 401 -27.25 8.08 -14.95
C LEU A 401 -27.79 6.80 -14.31
N THR A 402 -28.50 5.97 -15.06
CA THR A 402 -28.93 4.64 -14.63
C THR A 402 -28.11 3.58 -15.34
N LEU A 403 -27.55 2.63 -14.60
CA LEU A 403 -26.92 1.43 -15.15
C LEU A 403 -27.68 0.19 -14.68
N LYS A 404 -27.95 -0.74 -15.58
CA LYS A 404 -28.67 -2.00 -15.27
C LYS A 404 -27.93 -3.20 -15.83
N ALA A 405 -27.55 -4.15 -14.97
CA ALA A 405 -26.97 -5.42 -15.38
C ALA A 405 -28.06 -6.46 -15.67
N GLU A 406 -27.94 -7.16 -16.80
CA GLU A 406 -28.80 -8.28 -17.19
C GLU A 406 -27.98 -9.56 -17.42
N GLY A 407 -28.63 -10.72 -17.25
CA GLY A 407 -27.95 -12.02 -17.26
C GLY A 407 -28.27 -12.84 -16.01
N THR A 408 -27.31 -13.65 -15.57
CA THR A 408 -27.40 -14.53 -14.40
C THR A 408 -26.75 -13.89 -13.17
N SER A 409 -27.10 -14.35 -11.96
CA SER A 409 -26.50 -13.90 -10.70
C SER A 409 -24.97 -14.06 -10.63
N THR A 410 -24.38 -14.89 -11.48
CA THR A 410 -22.92 -15.03 -11.60
C THR A 410 -22.24 -13.85 -12.29
N SER A 411 -22.97 -12.94 -12.94
CA SER A 411 -22.43 -11.76 -13.62
C SER A 411 -22.31 -10.61 -12.65
N HIS A 412 -21.09 -10.42 -12.12
CA HIS A 412 -20.75 -9.27 -11.27
C HIS A 412 -19.96 -8.27 -12.12
N VAL A 413 -20.31 -7.00 -12.04
CA VAL A 413 -19.68 -5.89 -12.76
C VAL A 413 -19.36 -4.78 -11.78
N TYR A 414 -18.21 -4.15 -11.93
CA TYR A 414 -17.84 -2.96 -11.18
C TYR A 414 -17.89 -1.74 -12.09
N VAL A 415 -18.46 -0.65 -11.57
CA VAL A 415 -18.49 0.66 -12.21
C VAL A 415 -17.30 1.44 -11.69
N ASP A 416 -16.39 1.78 -12.59
CA ASP A 416 -15.25 2.63 -12.31
C ASP A 416 -15.73 4.09 -12.26
N GLY A 417 -16.04 4.65 -13.43
CA GLY A 417 -16.59 5.99 -13.57
C GLY A 417 -17.24 6.21 -14.93
N PHE A 418 -17.57 7.46 -15.23
CA PHE A 418 -18.09 7.83 -16.54
C PHE A 418 -17.73 9.27 -16.93
N GLY A 419 -17.47 9.47 -18.22
CA GLY A 419 -17.28 10.77 -18.83
C GLY A 419 -18.56 11.25 -19.53
N VAL A 420 -18.85 12.54 -19.42
CA VAL A 420 -19.92 13.24 -20.13
C VAL A 420 -19.31 14.29 -21.04
N HIS A 421 -19.57 14.17 -22.34
CA HIS A 421 -19.11 15.09 -23.36
C HIS A 421 -20.31 15.82 -23.98
N TYR A 422 -20.39 17.13 -23.81
CA TYR A 422 -21.58 17.93 -24.15
C TYR A 422 -21.23 19.33 -24.64
N ALA A 423 -22.14 19.94 -25.40
CA ALA A 423 -22.03 21.34 -25.79
C ALA A 423 -22.25 22.24 -24.57
N LYS A 424 -21.25 23.03 -24.19
CA LYS A 424 -21.27 23.99 -23.10
C LYS A 424 -21.15 25.41 -23.64
N ARG A 425 -21.93 26.35 -23.11
CA ARG A 425 -21.87 27.78 -23.44
C ARG A 425 -20.47 28.31 -23.14
N LEU A 426 -19.95 29.13 -24.05
CA LEU A 426 -18.62 29.74 -23.91
C LEU A 426 -18.69 31.00 -23.03
N GLU A 427 -18.84 30.78 -21.72
CA GLU A 427 -19.05 31.82 -20.70
C GLU A 427 -18.05 31.68 -19.55
N ALA A 428 -17.60 32.80 -19.02
CA ALA A 428 -16.77 32.85 -17.83
C ALA A 428 -17.61 32.62 -16.57
N VAL A 429 -17.15 31.69 -15.73
CA VAL A 429 -17.68 31.43 -14.41
C VAL A 429 -16.66 31.93 -13.39
N ASN A 430 -17.08 32.80 -12.48
CA ASN A 430 -16.19 33.43 -11.49
C ASN A 430 -14.96 34.13 -12.10
N ASN A 431 -15.13 34.81 -13.24
CA ASN A 431 -14.06 35.45 -14.02
C ASN A 431 -13.02 34.49 -14.63
N ALA A 432 -13.32 33.19 -14.78
CA ALA A 432 -12.46 32.27 -15.50
C ALA A 432 -13.26 31.36 -16.44
N ALA A 433 -12.61 30.91 -17.52
CA ALA A 433 -13.12 29.88 -18.42
C ALA A 433 -11.96 29.04 -18.94
N GLU A 434 -12.12 27.73 -18.94
CA GLU A 434 -11.22 26.81 -19.64
C GLU A 434 -12.02 25.99 -20.66
N PHE A 435 -11.55 25.97 -21.90
CA PHE A 435 -12.32 25.46 -23.03
C PHE A 435 -11.42 25.01 -24.18
N SER A 436 -11.92 24.09 -24.99
CA SER A 436 -11.43 23.85 -26.35
C SER A 436 -12.27 24.68 -27.32
N THR A 437 -11.72 25.11 -28.45
CA THR A 437 -12.53 25.93 -29.39
C THR A 437 -13.33 25.07 -30.36
N GLY A 438 -12.92 23.82 -30.60
CA GLY A 438 -13.58 22.89 -31.54
C GLY A 438 -13.51 23.30 -33.01
N SER A 439 -13.21 24.57 -33.28
CA SER A 439 -13.06 25.21 -34.58
C SER A 439 -11.93 26.25 -34.53
N PRO A 440 -11.23 26.53 -35.65
CA PRO A 440 -10.32 27.67 -35.77
C PRO A 440 -11.04 29.03 -35.96
N ASP A 441 -12.37 29.07 -35.96
CA ASP A 441 -13.14 30.32 -36.04
C ASP A 441 -12.99 31.19 -34.78
N VAL A 442 -13.40 32.47 -34.86
CA VAL A 442 -13.33 33.43 -33.75
C VAL A 442 -14.04 32.89 -32.50
N ALA A 443 -13.28 32.72 -31.42
CA ALA A 443 -13.79 32.39 -30.10
C ALA A 443 -14.14 33.68 -29.35
N THR A 444 -15.34 33.76 -28.78
CA THR A 444 -15.79 34.88 -27.93
C THR A 444 -16.24 34.35 -26.58
N VAL A 445 -15.45 34.61 -25.54
CA VAL A 445 -15.76 34.21 -24.16
C VAL A 445 -16.45 35.37 -23.46
N ARG A 446 -17.64 35.13 -22.91
CA ARG A 446 -18.51 36.18 -22.38
C ARG A 446 -18.56 36.21 -20.86
N GLY A 447 -18.96 37.33 -20.27
CA GLY A 447 -19.42 37.35 -18.87
C GLY A 447 -18.38 37.71 -17.80
N PHE A 448 -17.20 38.22 -18.18
CA PHE A 448 -16.21 38.71 -17.21
C PHE A 448 -16.70 39.98 -16.51
N SER A 449 -16.25 40.19 -15.27
CA SER A 449 -16.56 41.40 -14.49
C SER A 449 -15.49 42.49 -14.58
N SER A 450 -14.37 42.24 -15.26
CA SER A 450 -13.26 43.16 -15.46
C SER A 450 -12.78 43.13 -16.92
N PRO A 451 -12.31 44.26 -17.50
CA PRO A 451 -11.73 44.29 -18.83
C PRO A 451 -10.29 43.72 -18.89
N ASP A 452 -9.63 43.54 -17.74
CA ASP A 452 -8.25 43.05 -17.63
C ASP A 452 -8.21 41.52 -17.79
N ILE A 453 -8.53 41.05 -19.00
CA ILE A 453 -8.65 39.62 -19.33
C ILE A 453 -7.35 39.12 -19.96
N LEU A 454 -6.76 38.09 -19.36
CA LEU A 454 -5.66 37.32 -19.95
C LEU A 454 -6.21 36.04 -20.59
N VAL A 455 -5.61 35.65 -21.72
CA VAL A 455 -5.94 34.42 -22.44
C VAL A 455 -4.67 33.64 -22.69
N PHE A 456 -4.63 32.38 -22.26
CA PHE A 456 -3.53 31.45 -22.49
C PHE A 456 -4.00 30.29 -23.36
N ASP A 457 -3.20 29.92 -24.37
CA ASP A 457 -3.27 28.62 -25.01
C ASP A 457 -2.55 27.61 -24.11
N VAL A 458 -3.31 26.69 -23.52
CA VAL A 458 -2.87 25.68 -22.56
C VAL A 458 -2.76 24.28 -23.19
N SER A 459 -2.68 24.22 -24.53
CA SER A 459 -2.51 22.95 -25.26
C SER A 459 -1.19 22.24 -24.92
N GLU A 460 -0.18 23.00 -24.48
CA GLU A 460 1.08 22.51 -23.92
C GLU A 460 1.17 22.98 -22.45
N PRO A 461 0.67 22.21 -21.46
CA PRO A 461 0.52 22.67 -20.07
C PRO A 461 1.80 23.19 -19.41
N ALA A 462 2.96 22.59 -19.72
CA ALA A 462 4.25 23.01 -19.19
C ALA A 462 4.73 24.35 -19.77
N VAL A 463 4.28 24.70 -20.99
CA VAL A 463 4.69 25.91 -21.71
C VAL A 463 3.47 26.56 -22.39
N PRO A 464 2.49 27.07 -21.62
CA PRO A 464 1.34 27.75 -22.20
C PRO A 464 1.78 28.95 -23.04
N ARG A 465 0.95 29.41 -23.98
CA ARG A 465 1.26 30.58 -24.81
C ARG A 465 0.31 31.71 -24.50
N MET A 466 0.82 32.90 -24.21
CA MET A 466 0.00 34.08 -23.99
C MET A 466 -0.57 34.59 -25.31
N VAL A 467 -1.90 34.65 -25.40
CA VAL A 467 -2.61 35.19 -26.55
C VAL A 467 -2.78 36.70 -26.37
N VAL A 468 -2.10 37.47 -27.21
CA VAL A 468 -2.17 38.95 -27.26
C VAL A 468 -2.94 39.42 -28.48
N ASN A 469 -3.17 40.72 -28.64
CA ASN A 469 -4.00 41.25 -29.74
C ASN A 469 -5.39 40.61 -29.74
N THR A 470 -6.03 40.59 -28.58
CA THR A 470 -7.42 40.18 -28.37
C THR A 470 -8.33 41.41 -28.45
N THR A 471 -9.62 41.21 -28.73
CA THR A 471 -10.64 42.26 -28.68
C THR A 471 -11.42 42.12 -27.39
N VAL A 472 -11.52 43.19 -26.60
CA VAL A 472 -12.37 43.24 -25.40
C VAL A 472 -13.51 44.21 -25.65
N ASP A 473 -14.75 43.72 -25.55
CA ASP A 473 -15.98 44.49 -25.69
C ASP A 473 -16.86 44.37 -24.44
N ILE A 474 -17.90 45.21 -24.35
CA ILE A 474 -18.83 45.25 -23.23
C ILE A 474 -20.25 44.98 -23.72
N GLU A 475 -20.93 44.07 -23.05
CA GLU A 475 -22.31 43.66 -23.32
C GLU A 475 -23.02 43.44 -21.97
N ASP A 476 -24.19 44.04 -21.77
CA ASP A 476 -24.98 43.94 -20.54
C ASP A 476 -24.20 44.21 -19.23
N GLY A 477 -23.23 45.13 -19.27
CA GLY A 477 -22.39 45.49 -18.14
C GLY A 477 -21.33 44.44 -17.76
N LYS A 478 -21.09 43.46 -18.64
CA LYS A 478 -20.04 42.45 -18.55
C LYS A 478 -19.07 42.59 -19.71
N TYR A 479 -17.85 42.14 -19.50
CA TYR A 479 -16.80 42.16 -20.50
C TYR A 479 -16.70 40.82 -21.21
N ASN A 480 -16.43 40.87 -22.50
CA ASN A 480 -16.20 39.73 -23.36
C ASN A 480 -14.78 39.80 -23.92
N VAL A 481 -14.18 38.66 -24.28
CA VAL A 481 -12.90 38.61 -24.99
C VAL A 481 -13.02 37.77 -26.25
N SER A 482 -12.53 38.31 -27.37
CA SER A 482 -12.53 37.65 -28.68
C SER A 482 -11.12 37.50 -29.25
N PHE A 483 -10.84 36.33 -29.82
CA PHE A 483 -9.57 36.01 -30.49
C PHE A 483 -9.75 34.90 -31.54
N VAL A 484 -8.80 34.80 -32.46
CA VAL A 484 -8.70 33.70 -33.44
C VAL A 484 -7.84 32.58 -32.84
N PRO A 485 -8.40 31.38 -32.61
CA PRO A 485 -7.64 30.23 -32.15
C PRO A 485 -6.59 29.79 -33.18
N ALA A 486 -5.43 29.32 -32.72
CA ALA A 486 -4.40 28.77 -33.61
C ALA A 486 -4.87 27.47 -34.32
N SER A 487 -5.72 26.69 -33.65
CA SER A 487 -6.36 25.48 -34.18
C SER A 487 -7.61 25.14 -33.36
N GLY A 488 -8.58 24.47 -33.98
CA GLY A 488 -9.78 23.99 -33.31
C GLY A 488 -9.55 22.88 -32.27
N GLN A 489 -8.37 22.25 -32.28
CA GLN A 489 -8.00 21.25 -31.28
C GLN A 489 -7.31 21.85 -30.05
N HIS A 490 -6.96 23.13 -30.08
CA HIS A 490 -6.26 23.77 -28.98
C HIS A 490 -7.20 24.02 -27.79
N ARG A 491 -6.61 24.03 -26.59
CA ARG A 491 -7.25 24.36 -25.32
C ARG A 491 -6.80 25.74 -24.87
N TYR A 492 -7.73 26.51 -24.34
CA TYR A 492 -7.49 27.86 -23.85
C TYR A 492 -8.01 28.03 -22.43
N ALA A 493 -7.33 28.87 -21.66
CA ALA A 493 -7.78 29.36 -20.37
C ALA A 493 -7.83 30.89 -20.41
N ALA A 494 -9.00 31.47 -20.14
CA ALA A 494 -9.21 32.91 -20.08
C ALA A 494 -9.62 33.31 -18.67
N PHE A 495 -9.02 34.36 -18.11
CA PHE A 495 -9.31 34.79 -16.74
C PHE A 495 -9.11 36.30 -16.55
N ALA A 496 -9.79 36.88 -15.56
CA ALA A 496 -9.63 38.28 -15.18
C ALA A 496 -9.37 38.44 -13.67
N GLY A 497 -8.34 39.22 -13.33
CA GLY A 497 -7.88 39.38 -11.94
C GLY A 497 -7.42 38.06 -11.33
N THR A 498 -7.85 37.77 -10.09
CA THR A 498 -7.61 36.49 -9.40
C THR A 498 -8.85 35.60 -9.33
N GLY A 499 -9.96 36.01 -9.95
CA GLY A 499 -11.20 35.23 -9.93
C GLY A 499 -11.06 33.93 -10.73
N GLY A 500 -11.46 32.81 -10.11
CA GLY A 500 -11.40 31.49 -10.74
C GLY A 500 -10.01 30.86 -10.78
N LEU A 501 -8.99 31.49 -10.19
CA LEU A 501 -7.68 30.89 -9.97
C LEU A 501 -7.68 30.06 -8.67
N SER A 502 -7.17 28.85 -8.73
CA SER A 502 -6.99 28.00 -7.54
C SER A 502 -5.73 28.41 -6.77
N ALA A 503 -5.74 28.23 -5.45
CA ALA A 503 -4.55 28.49 -4.62
C ALA A 503 -3.84 27.15 -4.34
N PRO A 504 -2.53 27.01 -4.64
CA PRO A 504 -1.79 25.83 -4.24
C PRO A 504 -1.52 25.85 -2.73
N VAL A 505 -1.38 24.68 -2.13
CA VAL A 505 -0.83 24.58 -0.76
C VAL A 505 0.67 24.82 -0.86
N VAL A 506 1.19 25.74 -0.03
CA VAL A 506 2.60 26.13 -0.05
C VAL A 506 3.31 25.56 1.18
N GLN A 507 4.39 24.83 0.98
CA GLN A 507 5.20 24.23 2.04
C GLN A 507 6.69 24.51 1.84
N LEU A 508 7.43 24.59 2.95
CA LEU A 508 8.88 24.63 2.93
C LEU A 508 9.39 23.23 3.29
N ARG A 509 10.10 22.59 2.37
CA ARG A 509 10.67 21.25 2.59
C ARG A 509 12.19 21.31 2.72
N PRO A 510 12.81 20.61 3.68
CA PRO A 510 14.25 20.62 3.86
C PRO A 510 14.94 19.98 2.66
N VAL A 511 16.12 20.50 2.29
CA VAL A 511 16.99 19.81 1.32
C VAL A 511 17.73 18.71 2.06
N THR A 512 17.50 17.47 1.67
CA THR A 512 18.31 16.34 2.08
C THR A 512 19.44 16.10 1.07
N ASN A 513 20.47 15.35 1.50
CA ASN A 513 21.65 15.08 0.70
C ASN A 513 21.81 13.58 0.43
N LEU A 514 20.70 12.88 0.15
CA LEU A 514 20.68 11.44 -0.09
C LEU A 514 21.37 11.09 -1.41
N LEU A 515 21.39 12.02 -2.37
CA LEU A 515 22.17 11.93 -3.61
C LEU A 515 23.69 12.17 -3.45
N SER A 516 24.21 12.40 -2.24
CA SER A 516 25.67 12.47 -2.06
C SER A 516 26.31 11.07 -2.13
N PRO A 517 27.36 10.86 -2.92
CA PRO A 517 28.10 9.60 -2.93
C PRO A 517 28.89 9.36 -1.63
N THR A 518 29.11 10.40 -0.80
CA THR A 518 29.79 10.29 0.50
C THR A 518 28.92 9.69 1.60
N ASN A 519 27.66 9.35 1.29
CA ASN A 519 26.81 8.67 2.26
C ASN A 519 27.31 7.25 2.52
N ARG A 520 27.05 6.77 3.74
CA ARG A 520 27.44 5.44 4.21
C ARG A 520 26.43 4.95 5.25
N ALA A 521 25.95 3.72 5.08
CA ALA A 521 25.12 3.03 6.05
C ALA A 521 25.14 1.51 5.79
N ASP A 522 25.24 0.70 6.83
CA ASP A 522 24.95 -0.73 6.80
C ASP A 522 23.43 -0.99 6.87
N MET A 523 22.70 -0.11 7.57
CA MET A 523 21.26 -0.18 7.75
C MET A 523 20.61 1.19 7.53
N VAL A 524 19.53 1.21 6.76
CA VAL A 524 18.64 2.38 6.63
C VAL A 524 17.31 2.10 7.33
N MET A 525 16.84 3.06 8.12
CA MET A 525 15.51 3.06 8.72
C MET A 525 14.67 4.12 8.03
N ILE A 526 13.52 3.75 7.47
CA ILE A 526 12.65 4.65 6.70
C ILE A 526 11.27 4.67 7.34
N GLY A 527 10.72 5.86 7.56
CA GLY A 527 9.39 6.05 8.14
C GLY A 527 9.08 7.51 8.45
N PRO A 528 7.92 7.83 9.03
CA PRO A 528 7.62 9.17 9.52
C PRO A 528 8.64 9.63 10.58
N GLU A 529 8.94 10.93 10.63
CA GLU A 529 9.94 11.49 11.55
C GLU A 529 9.64 11.18 13.04
N GLU A 530 8.38 11.21 13.44
CA GLU A 530 7.94 10.84 14.78
C GLU A 530 8.25 9.38 15.14
N PHE A 531 8.15 8.47 14.16
CA PHE A 531 8.40 7.05 14.36
C PHE A 531 9.89 6.75 14.35
N LEU A 532 10.66 7.43 13.49
CA LEU A 532 12.11 7.34 13.48
C LEU A 532 12.71 7.85 14.81
N THR A 533 12.10 8.87 15.41
CA THR A 533 12.48 9.35 16.74
C THR A 533 12.28 8.26 17.80
N ALA A 534 11.13 7.57 17.77
CA ALA A 534 10.88 6.44 18.67
C ALA A 534 11.78 5.21 18.39
N ALA A 535 12.29 5.08 17.16
CA ALA A 535 13.21 4.02 16.76
C ALA A 535 14.69 4.31 17.09
N LEU A 536 15.05 5.51 17.55
CA LEU A 536 16.44 5.87 17.90
C LEU A 536 17.14 4.89 18.85
N PRO A 537 16.49 4.33 19.90
CA PRO A 537 17.13 3.34 20.76
C PRO A 537 17.58 2.08 20.01
N LEU A 538 16.83 1.65 18.99
CA LEU A 538 17.22 0.52 18.13
C LEU A 538 18.39 0.90 17.22
N ALA A 539 18.37 2.12 16.66
CA ALA A 539 19.47 2.62 15.85
C ALA A 539 20.79 2.67 16.66
N ASP A 540 20.72 3.12 17.92
CA ASP A 540 21.86 3.15 18.82
C ASP A 540 22.32 1.75 19.23
N HIS A 541 21.39 0.82 19.47
CA HIS A 541 21.72 -0.58 19.71
C HIS A 541 22.49 -1.20 18.53
N ARG A 542 22.06 -0.93 17.29
CA ARG A 542 22.75 -1.38 16.07
C ARG A 542 24.13 -0.73 15.92
N ARG A 543 24.27 0.57 16.23
CA ARG A 543 25.57 1.27 16.25
C ARG A 543 26.55 0.67 17.26
N GLN A 544 26.07 0.28 18.45
CA GLN A 544 26.88 -0.42 19.44
C GLN A 544 27.37 -1.79 18.95
N GLN A 545 26.64 -2.42 18.03
CA GLN A 545 27.03 -3.66 17.35
C GLN A 545 27.94 -3.43 16.12
N GLY A 546 28.38 -2.18 15.87
CA GLY A 546 29.30 -1.81 14.80
C GLY A 546 28.64 -1.42 13.48
N PHE A 547 27.32 -1.23 13.43
CA PHE A 547 26.60 -0.83 12.22
C PHE A 547 26.63 0.68 12.03
N GLU A 548 26.74 1.11 10.79
CA GLU A 548 26.40 2.49 10.42
C GLU A 548 24.91 2.57 10.09
N VAL A 549 24.16 3.37 10.86
CA VAL A 549 22.69 3.45 10.74
C VAL A 549 22.26 4.86 10.36
N LYS A 550 21.47 4.97 9.30
CA LYS A 550 20.79 6.21 8.89
C LYS A 550 19.28 6.07 9.05
N ALA A 551 18.67 6.94 9.85
CA ALA A 551 17.22 7.15 9.87
C ALA A 551 16.87 8.25 8.87
N ILE A 552 15.94 7.96 7.97
CA ILE A 552 15.60 8.80 6.80
C ILE A 552 14.08 8.97 6.74
N PRO A 553 13.55 10.19 6.93
CA PRO A 553 12.14 10.46 6.70
C PRO A 553 11.72 10.07 5.27
N VAL A 554 10.58 9.40 5.13
CA VAL A 554 10.14 8.90 3.82
C VAL A 554 9.87 10.04 2.83
N GLU A 555 9.44 11.21 3.33
CA GLU A 555 9.21 12.42 2.54
C GLU A 555 10.49 12.90 1.85
N SER A 556 11.64 12.76 2.50
CA SER A 556 12.95 13.12 1.92
C SER A 556 13.30 12.26 0.71
N ILE A 557 12.87 10.99 0.74
CA ILE A 557 13.04 10.07 -0.38
C ILE A 557 12.12 10.48 -1.54
N TYR A 558 10.85 10.80 -1.27
CA TYR A 558 9.95 11.31 -2.31
C TYR A 558 10.49 12.58 -2.95
N ASP A 559 10.98 13.53 -2.15
CA ASP A 559 11.52 14.81 -2.62
C ASP A 559 12.72 14.64 -3.55
N GLU A 560 13.68 13.77 -3.22
CA GLU A 560 14.90 13.56 -4.02
C GLU A 560 14.75 12.54 -5.16
N PHE A 561 13.93 11.49 -4.99
CA PHE A 561 13.85 10.34 -5.91
C PHE A 561 12.52 10.24 -6.68
N ASN A 562 11.54 11.10 -6.38
CA ASN A 562 10.29 11.19 -7.15
C ASN A 562 9.74 12.62 -7.24
N HIS A 563 10.62 13.62 -7.17
CA HIS A 563 10.26 15.04 -7.30
C HIS A 563 9.17 15.51 -6.32
N GLY A 564 9.09 14.89 -5.14
CA GLY A 564 8.14 15.19 -4.07
C GLY A 564 6.81 14.45 -4.17
N VAL A 565 6.55 13.73 -5.26
CA VAL A 565 5.33 12.94 -5.46
C VAL A 565 5.40 11.67 -4.61
N ARG A 566 4.36 11.44 -3.79
CA ARG A 566 4.29 10.33 -2.84
C ARG A 566 3.96 9.03 -3.55
N GLU A 567 4.98 8.23 -3.83
CA GLU A 567 4.83 6.91 -4.43
C GLU A 567 5.88 5.96 -3.83
N PRO A 568 5.49 4.73 -3.41
CA PRO A 568 6.41 3.81 -2.75
C PRO A 568 7.61 3.43 -3.64
N GLU A 569 7.45 3.43 -4.97
CA GLU A 569 8.51 3.13 -5.93
C GLU A 569 9.76 4.02 -5.76
N ALA A 570 9.60 5.25 -5.24
CA ALA A 570 10.70 6.15 -4.90
C ALA A 570 11.72 5.51 -3.94
N ILE A 571 11.28 4.62 -3.05
CA ILE A 571 12.13 3.90 -2.10
C ILE A 571 13.04 2.91 -2.83
N ARG A 572 12.52 2.21 -3.85
CA ARG A 572 13.32 1.31 -4.68
C ARG A 572 14.33 2.08 -5.53
N HIS A 573 13.93 3.24 -6.08
CA HIS A 573 14.85 4.16 -6.75
C HIS A 573 15.98 4.64 -5.84
N PHE A 574 15.64 5.01 -4.60
CA PHE A 574 16.61 5.39 -3.57
C PHE A 574 17.60 4.26 -3.26
N LEU A 575 17.10 3.04 -2.99
CA LEU A 575 17.96 1.90 -2.65
C LEU A 575 18.87 1.51 -3.82
N ARG A 576 18.35 1.55 -5.06
CA ARG A 576 19.15 1.35 -6.27
C ARG A 576 20.29 2.37 -6.37
N TYR A 577 19.98 3.65 -6.14
CA TYR A 577 20.98 4.71 -6.15
C TYR A 577 22.01 4.52 -5.03
N ALA A 578 21.57 4.29 -3.79
CA ALA A 578 22.43 4.12 -2.63
C ALA A 578 23.37 2.93 -2.83
N ARG A 579 22.87 1.80 -3.33
CA ARG A 579 23.70 0.62 -3.63
C ARG A 579 24.79 0.89 -4.65
N ALA A 580 24.48 1.67 -5.68
CA ALA A 580 25.42 1.95 -6.76
C ALA A 580 26.41 3.09 -6.46
N ASN A 581 26.05 4.06 -5.61
CA ASN A 581 26.77 5.33 -5.50
C ASN A 581 27.26 5.69 -4.09
N TRP A 582 26.68 5.14 -3.02
CA TRP A 582 27.13 5.44 -1.67
C TRP A 582 28.46 4.74 -1.37
N GLU A 583 29.33 5.40 -0.63
CA GLU A 583 30.61 4.85 -0.16
C GLU A 583 30.42 3.52 0.60
N ARG A 584 29.31 3.40 1.35
CA ARG A 584 28.84 2.12 1.88
C ARG A 584 27.35 1.95 1.64
N ALA A 585 27.02 0.97 0.81
CA ALA A 585 25.65 0.58 0.48
C ALA A 585 24.95 -0.12 1.65
N PRO A 586 23.65 0.15 1.86
CA PRO A 586 22.86 -0.54 2.88
C PRO A 586 22.71 -2.03 2.55
N ARG A 587 22.84 -2.86 3.58
CA ARG A 587 22.54 -4.30 3.57
C ARG A 587 21.16 -4.61 4.14
N TYR A 588 20.65 -3.73 5.01
CA TYR A 588 19.38 -3.90 5.69
C TYR A 588 18.51 -2.64 5.53
N LEU A 589 17.22 -2.86 5.31
CA LEU A 589 16.18 -1.85 5.31
C LEU A 589 15.15 -2.17 6.39
N LEU A 590 14.94 -1.24 7.32
CA LEU A 590 13.85 -1.31 8.28
C LEU A 590 12.80 -0.25 7.95
N LEU A 591 11.61 -0.71 7.58
CA LEU A 591 10.43 0.12 7.38
C LEU A 591 9.75 0.34 8.73
N VAL A 592 9.55 1.59 9.13
CA VAL A 592 9.00 1.96 10.44
C VAL A 592 7.65 2.65 10.24
N GLY A 593 6.58 1.89 10.48
CA GLY A 593 5.19 2.30 10.31
C GLY A 593 4.33 1.18 9.72
N ASN A 594 3.03 1.19 10.01
CA ASN A 594 2.09 0.32 9.31
C ASN A 594 1.91 0.79 7.86
N GLY A 595 1.62 -0.13 6.95
CA GLY A 595 1.42 0.14 5.53
C GLY A 595 0.09 -0.42 5.06
N THR A 596 -0.58 0.23 4.11
CA THR A 596 -1.84 -0.28 3.55
C THR A 596 -1.91 -0.06 2.03
N TYR A 597 -2.80 -0.78 1.35
CA TYR A 597 -3.12 -0.52 -0.07
C TYR A 597 -3.97 0.75 -0.27
N ASP A 598 -4.46 1.35 0.82
CA ASP A 598 -5.21 2.61 0.83
C ASP A 598 -4.26 3.80 1.02
N TYR A 599 -3.49 4.09 -0.01
CA TYR A 599 -2.49 5.17 -0.03
C TYR A 599 -3.10 6.57 0.11
N ARG A 600 -4.30 6.76 -0.44
CA ARG A 600 -5.02 8.05 -0.40
C ARG A 600 -5.89 8.21 0.85
N ASN A 601 -5.91 7.21 1.73
CA ASN A 601 -6.74 7.19 2.94
C ASN A 601 -8.24 7.35 2.63
N ILE A 602 -8.72 6.71 1.57
CA ILE A 602 -10.11 6.70 1.11
C ILE A 602 -11.05 6.16 2.20
N PHE A 603 -10.64 5.13 2.94
CA PHE A 603 -11.41 4.59 4.05
C PHE A 603 -11.26 5.35 5.37
N GLY A 604 -10.35 6.34 5.43
CA GLY A 604 -10.23 7.25 6.57
C GLY A 604 -9.53 6.68 7.82
N HIS A 605 -8.92 5.50 7.74
CA HIS A 605 -8.24 4.87 8.90
C HIS A 605 -6.92 5.56 9.30
N GLY A 606 -6.26 6.25 8.37
CA GLY A 606 -5.05 7.04 8.62
C GLY A 606 -3.83 6.22 9.07
N ASP A 607 -3.84 4.91 8.81
CA ASP A 607 -2.85 3.94 9.28
C ASP A 607 -1.79 3.57 8.24
N ASN A 608 -1.89 4.10 7.02
CA ASN A 608 -0.83 3.98 6.03
C ASN A 608 0.35 4.93 6.32
N LYS A 609 1.12 4.63 7.36
CA LYS A 609 2.26 5.43 7.84
C LYS A 609 3.52 5.20 7.01
N MET A 610 3.68 4.00 6.47
CA MET A 610 4.83 3.59 5.67
C MET A 610 4.33 2.68 4.53
N PRO A 611 4.04 3.24 3.34
CA PRO A 611 3.36 2.52 2.27
C PRO A 611 4.16 1.32 1.72
N PRO A 612 3.52 0.15 1.51
CA PRO A 612 4.17 -0.99 0.86
C PRO A 612 4.16 -0.84 -0.67
N LEU A 613 4.95 -1.66 -1.38
CA LEU A 613 4.69 -1.94 -2.79
C LEU A 613 3.59 -2.99 -2.91
N MET A 614 2.85 -2.98 -4.02
CA MET A 614 1.95 -4.07 -4.40
C MET A 614 2.58 -4.83 -5.57
N ILE A 615 2.56 -6.16 -5.51
CA ILE A 615 3.07 -7.03 -6.58
C ILE A 615 1.96 -7.89 -7.18
N PRO A 616 2.03 -8.22 -8.48
CA PRO A 616 1.10 -9.15 -9.08
C PRO A 616 1.34 -10.58 -8.61
N THR A 617 0.25 -11.27 -8.28
CA THR A 617 0.23 -12.70 -7.96
C THR A 617 -0.84 -13.41 -8.80
N LEU A 618 -0.94 -14.73 -8.69
CA LEU A 618 -2.01 -15.51 -9.33
C LEU A 618 -3.41 -15.18 -8.78
N SER A 619 -3.49 -14.47 -7.66
CA SER A 619 -4.74 -14.08 -7.00
C SER A 619 -4.92 -12.55 -6.93
N GLY A 620 -4.24 -11.82 -7.83
CA GLY A 620 -4.24 -10.36 -7.91
C GLY A 620 -3.11 -9.72 -7.12
N LEU A 621 -3.29 -8.46 -6.73
CA LEU A 621 -2.22 -7.68 -6.10
C LEU A 621 -2.12 -7.96 -4.59
N PHE A 622 -0.90 -8.16 -4.07
CA PHE A 622 -0.62 -8.23 -2.64
C PHE A 622 0.56 -7.37 -2.26
N ALA A 623 0.61 -6.91 -1.01
CA ALA A 623 1.71 -6.10 -0.51
C ALA A 623 3.04 -6.87 -0.52
N SER A 624 4.14 -6.19 -0.78
CA SER A 624 5.47 -6.78 -0.77
C SER A 624 6.50 -5.77 -0.30
N ASP A 625 7.00 -5.95 0.91
CA ASP A 625 8.16 -5.18 1.36
C ASP A 625 9.46 -5.76 0.79
N THR A 626 9.54 -7.07 0.54
CA THR A 626 10.72 -7.70 -0.06
C THR A 626 11.02 -7.16 -1.44
N ALA A 627 10.00 -6.74 -2.19
CA ALA A 627 10.18 -6.06 -3.48
C ALA A 627 10.95 -4.73 -3.40
N PHE A 628 11.03 -4.06 -2.24
CA PHE A 628 11.94 -2.92 -2.07
C PHE A 628 13.40 -3.36 -2.12
N GLY A 629 13.69 -4.56 -1.60
CA GLY A 629 15.04 -5.12 -1.55
C GLY A 629 15.49 -5.79 -2.86
N ASP A 630 14.57 -6.15 -3.74
CA ASP A 630 14.83 -6.67 -5.09
C ASP A 630 15.13 -5.52 -6.05
N ILE A 631 16.38 -5.07 -6.04
CA ILE A 631 16.84 -3.91 -6.78
C ILE A 631 17.06 -4.26 -8.26
N GLU A 632 17.53 -5.49 -8.51
CA GLU A 632 17.83 -6.02 -9.84
C GLU A 632 16.60 -6.59 -10.56
N GLY A 633 15.50 -6.86 -9.84
CA GLY A 633 14.25 -7.38 -10.40
C GLY A 633 14.34 -8.86 -10.76
N ASN A 634 15.15 -9.62 -10.03
CA ASN A 634 15.42 -11.05 -10.26
C ASN A 634 14.67 -11.94 -9.24
N ALA A 635 13.80 -11.34 -8.41
CA ALA A 635 13.08 -11.96 -7.29
C ALA A 635 13.97 -12.53 -6.18
N ALA A 636 15.24 -12.16 -6.13
CA ALA A 636 16.19 -12.49 -5.07
C ALA A 636 16.71 -11.17 -4.45
N PRO A 637 16.07 -10.66 -3.39
CA PRO A 637 16.40 -9.34 -2.85
C PRO A 637 17.87 -9.20 -2.45
N GLU A 638 18.51 -8.10 -2.85
CA GLU A 638 19.90 -7.79 -2.47
C GLU A 638 20.02 -7.07 -1.12
N VAL A 639 18.91 -6.53 -0.61
CA VAL A 639 18.81 -5.85 0.68
C VAL A 639 17.76 -6.57 1.52
N ALA A 640 18.12 -6.94 2.74
CA ALA A 640 17.18 -7.60 3.64
C ALA A 640 16.19 -6.57 4.19
N VAL A 641 14.89 -6.81 3.96
CA VAL A 641 13.83 -5.90 4.37
C VAL A 641 13.04 -6.47 5.54
N GLY A 642 12.74 -5.63 6.53
CA GLY A 642 11.73 -5.93 7.53
C GLY A 642 10.94 -4.68 7.93
N ARG A 643 9.81 -4.90 8.58
CA ARG A 643 8.85 -3.84 8.96
C ARG A 643 8.53 -3.87 10.45
N LEU A 644 8.52 -2.69 11.08
CA LEU A 644 7.83 -2.44 12.34
C LEU A 644 6.46 -1.81 12.03
N PRO A 645 5.35 -2.57 12.00
CA PRO A 645 4.05 -2.08 11.54
C PRO A 645 3.35 -1.24 12.62
N ALA A 646 3.93 -0.08 12.93
CA ALA A 646 3.46 0.81 13.97
C ALA A 646 2.37 1.76 13.47
N ARG A 647 1.29 1.94 14.26
CA ARG A 647 0.27 2.98 14.01
C ARG A 647 0.54 4.23 14.84
N SER A 648 1.38 4.11 15.86
CA SER A 648 1.82 5.17 16.75
C SER A 648 3.29 5.03 17.17
N ALA A 649 3.87 6.12 17.68
CA ALA A 649 5.20 6.09 18.29
C ALA A 649 5.30 5.11 19.48
N ALA A 650 4.20 4.84 20.19
CA ALA A 650 4.16 3.88 21.29
C ALA A 650 4.30 2.43 20.81
N ASP A 651 3.74 2.10 19.63
CA ASP A 651 3.91 0.78 19.02
C ASP A 651 5.37 0.57 18.62
N VAL A 652 6.01 1.59 18.02
CA VAL A 652 7.44 1.56 17.71
C VAL A 652 8.26 1.29 18.97
N ALA A 653 8.03 2.06 20.04
CA ALA A 653 8.74 1.90 21.29
C ALA A 653 8.56 0.49 21.89
N THR A 654 7.35 -0.08 21.78
CA THR A 654 7.06 -1.45 22.24
C THR A 654 7.88 -2.48 21.48
N MET A 655 7.85 -2.44 20.15
CA MET A 655 8.62 -3.37 19.30
C MET A 655 10.13 -3.22 19.49
N VAL A 656 10.63 -1.98 19.55
CA VAL A 656 12.05 -1.67 19.82
C VAL A 656 12.50 -2.25 21.16
N LYS A 657 11.69 -2.09 22.22
CA LYS A 657 11.97 -2.66 23.55
C LYS A 657 12.09 -4.18 23.48
N LYS A 658 11.17 -4.86 22.79
CA LYS A 658 11.21 -6.32 22.62
C LYS A 658 12.49 -6.78 21.91
N ILE A 659 12.84 -6.13 20.80
CA ILE A 659 14.04 -6.48 20.00
C ILE A 659 15.31 -6.32 20.84
N ILE A 660 15.47 -5.18 21.52
CA ILE A 660 16.66 -4.93 22.36
C ILE A 660 16.71 -5.91 23.54
N ALA A 661 15.57 -6.20 24.18
CA ALA A 661 15.50 -7.16 25.27
C ALA A 661 15.89 -8.57 24.81
N TYR A 662 15.39 -9.00 23.66
CA TYR A 662 15.72 -10.30 23.06
C TYR A 662 17.22 -10.43 22.78
N GLU A 663 17.83 -9.44 22.13
CA GLU A 663 19.26 -9.48 21.81
C GLU A 663 20.20 -9.31 23.02
N SER A 664 19.69 -8.71 24.10
CA SER A 664 20.46 -8.50 25.33
C SER A 664 20.29 -9.63 26.36
N GLY A 665 19.26 -10.46 26.22
CA GLY A 665 18.84 -11.46 27.22
C GLY A 665 19.82 -12.62 27.42
N GLY A 666 20.68 -12.90 26.44
CA GLY A 666 21.57 -14.07 26.44
C GLY A 666 20.82 -15.39 26.37
N ILE A 667 21.49 -16.45 25.91
CA ILE A 667 20.90 -17.80 25.86
C ILE A 667 21.47 -18.61 27.01
N LEU A 668 20.64 -18.85 28.01
CA LEU A 668 21.03 -19.59 29.22
C LEU A 668 20.70 -21.10 29.12
N SER A 669 19.93 -21.52 28.10
CA SER A 669 19.47 -22.91 27.89
C SER A 669 19.36 -23.25 26.40
N ALA A 670 19.26 -24.53 26.06
CA ALA A 670 19.06 -24.97 24.67
C ALA A 670 17.82 -24.30 24.04
N PRO A 671 17.89 -23.89 22.75
CA PRO A 671 16.75 -23.30 22.08
C PRO A 671 15.60 -24.30 21.95
N VAL A 672 14.35 -23.84 22.11
CA VAL A 672 13.14 -24.66 22.00
C VAL A 672 12.40 -24.26 20.74
N ALA A 673 12.17 -25.24 19.86
CA ALA A 673 11.34 -25.07 18.67
C ALA A 673 9.98 -25.77 18.88
N LEU A 674 8.90 -25.01 18.75
CA LEU A 674 7.55 -25.53 18.61
C LEU A 674 7.21 -25.66 17.13
N LEU A 675 7.01 -26.89 16.68
CA LEU A 675 6.72 -27.25 15.30
C LEU A 675 5.26 -27.66 15.18
N VAL A 676 4.48 -26.91 14.43
CA VAL A 676 3.02 -27.04 14.40
C VAL A 676 2.56 -27.33 12.97
N ALA A 677 1.75 -28.38 12.80
CA ALA A 677 1.08 -28.67 11.52
C ALA A 677 -0.44 -28.60 11.65
N ASP A 678 -1.12 -28.23 10.57
CA ASP A 678 -2.56 -28.42 10.40
C ASP A 678 -2.88 -29.85 9.94
N ALA A 679 -4.18 -30.19 9.88
CA ALA A 679 -4.66 -31.48 9.44
C ALA A 679 -4.42 -31.66 7.92
N PRO A 680 -3.96 -32.84 7.47
CA PRO A 680 -3.72 -33.09 6.05
C PRO A 680 -5.02 -33.08 5.25
N ASP A 681 -4.98 -32.51 4.05
CA ASP A 681 -6.14 -32.42 3.14
C ASP A 681 -5.72 -32.33 1.65
N GLN A 682 -6.61 -31.80 0.79
CA GLN A 682 -6.33 -31.64 -0.65
C GLN A 682 -5.22 -30.60 -0.94
N ALA A 683 -4.93 -29.69 -0.03
CA ALA A 683 -3.84 -28.70 -0.15
C ALA A 683 -2.46 -29.30 0.22
N GLY A 684 -2.43 -30.41 0.97
CA GLY A 684 -1.26 -31.25 1.13
C GLY A 684 -1.14 -31.94 2.49
N ASP A 685 -0.02 -32.63 2.68
CA ASP A 685 0.30 -33.36 3.92
C ASP A 685 1.17 -32.48 4.84
N PHE A 686 0.53 -31.58 5.59
CA PHE A 686 1.23 -30.64 6.46
C PHE A 686 2.00 -31.34 7.60
N VAL A 687 1.49 -32.48 8.09
CA VAL A 687 2.13 -33.29 9.14
C VAL A 687 3.46 -33.85 8.64
N LYS A 688 3.48 -34.43 7.44
CA LYS A 688 4.73 -34.90 6.83
C LYS A 688 5.72 -33.75 6.58
N ASN A 689 5.22 -32.61 6.14
CA ASN A 689 6.06 -31.44 5.85
C ASN A 689 6.73 -30.91 7.11
N ILE A 690 6.00 -30.76 8.23
CA ILE A 690 6.59 -30.29 9.48
C ILE A 690 7.56 -31.31 10.09
N GLN A 691 7.29 -32.61 9.94
CA GLN A 691 8.22 -33.68 10.35
C GLN A 691 9.54 -33.61 9.58
N THR A 692 9.50 -33.27 8.30
CA THR A 692 10.71 -33.09 7.49
C THR A 692 11.46 -31.82 7.92
N VAL A 693 10.76 -30.74 8.29
CA VAL A 693 11.40 -29.54 8.84
C VAL A 693 12.09 -29.86 10.16
N ALA A 694 11.49 -30.69 11.00
CA ALA A 694 12.08 -31.12 12.26
C ALA A 694 13.43 -31.84 12.08
N THR A 695 13.64 -32.54 10.96
CA THR A 695 14.91 -33.22 10.67
C THR A 695 15.99 -32.31 10.10
N GLU A 696 15.62 -31.11 9.62
CA GLU A 696 16.55 -30.13 9.07
C GLU A 696 16.95 -29.05 10.07
N LEU A 697 16.29 -28.96 11.23
CA LEU A 697 16.70 -28.04 12.29
C LEU A 697 18.06 -28.46 12.88
N PRO A 698 18.89 -27.50 13.31
CA PRO A 698 20.11 -27.79 14.07
C PRO A 698 19.85 -28.68 15.30
N ASP A 699 20.77 -29.62 15.56
CA ASP A 699 20.64 -30.65 16.61
C ASP A 699 20.55 -30.09 18.05
N ASP A 700 20.86 -28.80 18.25
CA ASP A 700 20.78 -28.12 19.53
C ASP A 700 19.36 -27.67 19.90
N TYR A 701 18.42 -27.71 18.97
CA TYR A 701 17.01 -27.43 19.25
C TYR A 701 16.33 -28.57 20.00
N LEU A 702 15.65 -28.21 21.09
CA LEU A 702 14.63 -29.06 21.68
C LEU A 702 13.33 -28.90 20.88
N ASN A 703 13.09 -29.83 19.95
CA ASN A 703 11.88 -29.86 19.14
C ASN A 703 10.68 -30.39 19.95
N ARG A 704 9.63 -29.57 20.06
CA ARG A 704 8.27 -29.96 20.47
C ARG A 704 7.38 -29.93 19.24
N ILE A 705 6.67 -31.01 18.95
CA ILE A 705 5.84 -31.10 17.74
C ILE A 705 4.38 -31.24 18.14
N ALA A 706 3.52 -30.36 17.63
CA ALA A 706 2.08 -30.38 17.83
C ALA A 706 1.35 -30.53 16.49
N TYR A 707 0.52 -31.56 16.32
CA TYR A 707 -0.27 -31.77 15.11
C TYR A 707 -1.59 -32.51 15.42
N PRO A 708 -2.61 -32.37 14.57
CA PRO A 708 -3.92 -32.98 14.81
C PRO A 708 -3.87 -34.49 14.91
N GLY A 709 -4.55 -35.03 15.92
CA GLY A 709 -4.76 -36.44 16.16
C GLY A 709 -5.99 -36.70 17.05
N PRO A 710 -6.43 -37.96 17.19
CA PRO A 710 -7.65 -38.32 17.92
C PRO A 710 -7.68 -37.90 19.40
N GLU A 711 -6.51 -37.74 20.01
CA GLU A 711 -6.32 -37.42 21.43
C GLU A 711 -5.65 -36.05 21.67
N SER A 712 -5.28 -35.31 20.62
CA SER A 712 -4.53 -34.06 20.74
C SER A 712 -5.46 -32.85 20.86
N ASP A 713 -5.16 -31.96 21.80
CA ASP A 713 -5.71 -30.60 21.81
C ASP A 713 -4.60 -29.63 21.38
N VAL A 714 -4.31 -29.65 20.07
CA VAL A 714 -3.21 -28.88 19.45
C VAL A 714 -3.27 -27.42 19.85
N ARG A 715 -4.45 -26.82 19.93
CA ARG A 715 -4.62 -25.43 20.33
C ARG A 715 -4.13 -25.20 21.76
N ASN A 716 -4.56 -26.03 22.71
CA ASN A 716 -4.11 -25.90 24.09
C ASN A 716 -2.62 -26.18 24.25
N GLU A 717 -2.06 -27.14 23.52
CA GLU A 717 -0.61 -27.40 23.48
C GLU A 717 0.16 -26.16 22.98
N VAL A 718 -0.23 -25.60 21.84
CA VAL A 718 0.39 -24.41 21.25
C VAL A 718 0.33 -23.21 22.19
N LEU A 719 -0.84 -22.91 22.77
CA LEU A 719 -0.98 -21.78 23.69
C LEU A 719 -0.19 -21.98 24.98
N ASN A 720 -0.10 -23.21 25.50
CA ASN A 720 0.66 -23.49 26.72
C ASN A 720 2.17 -23.39 26.49
N ASP A 721 2.67 -23.89 25.37
CA ASP A 721 4.09 -23.78 25.02
C ASP A 721 4.50 -22.33 24.78
N LEU A 722 3.66 -21.54 24.10
CA LEU A 722 3.91 -20.10 23.93
C LEU A 722 3.97 -19.36 25.27
N ARG A 723 3.04 -19.64 26.19
CA ARG A 723 3.03 -19.06 27.55
C ARG A 723 4.27 -19.44 28.38
N GLN A 724 4.82 -20.63 28.16
CA GLN A 724 6.06 -21.07 28.82
C GLN A 724 7.32 -20.42 28.25
N GLY A 725 7.23 -19.84 27.05
CA GLY A 725 8.36 -19.24 26.36
C GLY A 725 9.18 -20.24 25.55
N ILE A 726 9.27 -19.97 24.25
CA ILE A 726 10.00 -20.75 23.24
C ILE A 726 10.78 -19.80 22.34
N ASP A 727 11.73 -20.30 21.53
CA ASP A 727 12.59 -19.46 20.68
C ASP A 727 12.17 -19.47 19.21
N LEU A 728 11.56 -20.57 18.76
CA LEU A 728 11.05 -20.74 17.40
C LEU A 728 9.65 -21.33 17.44
N LEU A 729 8.69 -20.70 16.76
CA LEU A 729 7.44 -21.32 16.35
C LEU A 729 7.50 -21.49 14.83
N CYS A 730 7.51 -22.72 14.32
CA CYS A 730 7.39 -23.00 12.89
C CYS A 730 6.03 -23.65 12.63
N TYR A 731 5.19 -23.01 11.82
CA TYR A 731 3.85 -23.47 11.48
C TYR A 731 3.73 -23.76 9.99
N ILE A 732 3.11 -24.89 9.63
CA ILE A 732 2.75 -25.25 8.24
C ILE A 732 1.27 -25.65 8.19
N GLY A 733 0.46 -24.99 7.38
CA GLY A 733 -0.96 -25.31 7.25
C GLY A 733 -1.82 -24.16 6.71
N HIS A 734 -3.13 -24.24 6.94
CA HIS A 734 -4.06 -23.17 6.55
C HIS A 734 -3.92 -21.95 7.43
N GLY A 735 -4.30 -20.79 6.91
CA GLY A 735 -4.17 -19.54 7.63
C GLY A 735 -5.17 -18.53 7.13
N ALA A 736 -5.49 -17.60 8.01
CA ALA A 736 -6.21 -16.40 7.67
C ALA A 736 -5.47 -15.21 8.28
N ILE A 737 -5.89 -14.01 7.91
CA ILE A 737 -5.32 -12.77 8.43
C ILE A 737 -5.26 -12.72 9.97
N ASP A 738 -6.15 -13.45 10.65
CA ASP A 738 -6.35 -13.41 12.09
C ASP A 738 -5.93 -14.68 12.85
N ARG A 739 -5.52 -15.75 12.15
CA ARG A 739 -5.26 -17.06 12.79
C ARG A 739 -4.35 -18.02 12.01
N LEU A 740 -3.75 -18.94 12.76
CA LEU A 740 -3.17 -20.18 12.25
C LEU A 740 -4.20 -21.32 12.31
N GLY A 741 -4.33 -22.10 11.24
CA GLY A 741 -5.23 -23.25 11.13
C GLY A 741 -6.70 -22.88 10.94
N GLY A 742 -7.47 -23.77 10.29
CA GLY A 742 -8.90 -23.55 10.05
C GLY A 742 -9.74 -23.40 11.34
N SER A 743 -9.34 -24.10 12.41
CA SER A 743 -9.97 -24.04 13.74
C SER A 743 -9.34 -23.02 14.69
N GLY A 744 -8.28 -22.33 14.27
CA GLY A 744 -7.55 -21.35 15.08
C GLY A 744 -6.68 -21.99 16.17
N TYR A 745 -5.46 -22.43 15.86
CA TYR A 745 -4.47 -22.86 16.86
C TYR A 745 -3.86 -21.71 17.64
N LEU A 746 -3.76 -20.55 17.00
CA LEU A 746 -3.40 -19.26 17.58
C LEU A 746 -4.17 -18.19 16.81
N THR A 747 -4.85 -17.29 17.52
CA THR A 747 -5.59 -16.18 16.90
C THR A 747 -5.13 -14.84 17.46
N THR A 748 -5.48 -13.73 16.78
CA THR A 748 -5.23 -12.36 17.26
C THR A 748 -5.81 -12.11 18.66
N SER A 749 -6.96 -12.74 19.00
CA SER A 749 -7.60 -12.62 20.31
C SER A 749 -6.86 -13.34 21.44
N ASP A 750 -6.00 -14.31 21.13
CA ASP A 750 -5.21 -15.04 22.12
C ASP A 750 -3.95 -14.30 22.56
N VAL A 751 -3.40 -13.48 21.66
CA VAL A 751 -2.10 -12.82 21.83
C VAL A 751 -1.96 -12.06 23.17
N PRO A 752 -2.96 -11.27 23.63
CA PRO A 752 -2.86 -10.56 24.91
C PRO A 752 -2.72 -11.47 26.13
N ALA A 753 -3.13 -12.74 26.03
CA ALA A 753 -3.10 -13.72 27.11
C ALA A 753 -1.86 -14.64 27.07
N LEU A 754 -0.91 -14.40 26.15
CA LEU A 754 0.32 -15.20 26.07
C LEU A 754 1.30 -14.89 27.20
N ALA A 755 1.42 -13.62 27.60
CA ALA A 755 2.25 -13.19 28.74
C ALA A 755 3.70 -13.73 28.74
N ASN A 756 4.30 -13.89 27.56
CA ASN A 756 5.61 -14.53 27.33
C ASN A 756 6.74 -13.53 27.02
N ASP A 757 6.65 -12.30 27.53
CA ASP A 757 7.66 -11.24 27.34
C ASP A 757 9.06 -11.61 27.85
N ALA A 758 9.15 -12.54 28.81
CA ALA A 758 10.41 -13.08 29.30
C ALA A 758 11.18 -13.91 28.27
N ARG A 759 10.51 -14.52 27.28
CA ARG A 759 11.12 -15.33 26.20
C ARG A 759 10.21 -15.36 24.97
N LEU A 760 10.52 -14.47 24.03
CA LEU A 760 9.75 -14.28 22.80
C LEU A 760 10.29 -15.16 21.65
N PRO A 761 9.41 -15.86 20.90
CA PRO A 761 9.83 -16.59 19.71
C PRO A 761 10.03 -15.70 18.50
N VAL A 762 10.83 -16.20 17.56
CA VAL A 762 10.64 -15.93 16.13
C VAL A 762 9.55 -16.87 15.61
N VAL A 763 8.57 -16.34 14.88
CA VAL A 763 7.51 -17.14 14.26
C VAL A 763 7.78 -17.28 12.77
N ILE A 764 7.78 -18.49 12.25
CA ILE A 764 7.83 -18.81 10.83
C ILE A 764 6.48 -19.43 10.45
N ALA A 765 5.64 -18.69 9.74
CA ALA A 765 4.28 -19.11 9.38
C ALA A 765 4.19 -19.38 7.87
N MET A 766 4.23 -20.66 7.50
CA MET A 766 4.15 -21.14 6.12
C MET A 766 2.69 -21.46 5.78
N THR A 767 1.97 -20.40 5.44
CA THR A 767 0.49 -20.40 5.39
C THR A 767 -0.04 -19.25 4.52
N CYS A 768 -1.29 -18.81 4.67
CA CYS A 768 -1.85 -17.65 3.98
C CYS A 768 -2.06 -16.46 4.93
N LEU A 769 -1.82 -15.24 4.45
CA LEU A 769 -2.31 -13.95 5.01
C LEU A 769 -1.92 -13.55 6.44
N VAL A 770 -1.19 -14.37 7.20
CA VAL A 770 -0.78 -14.07 8.60
C VAL A 770 0.01 -12.76 8.71
N GLY A 771 0.72 -12.39 7.65
CA GLY A 771 1.47 -11.13 7.55
C GLY A 771 0.80 -10.09 6.66
N GLN A 772 -0.50 -10.20 6.34
CA GLN A 772 -1.22 -9.24 5.49
C GLN A 772 -1.52 -7.95 6.27
N PHE A 773 -0.45 -7.21 6.59
CA PHE A 773 -0.52 -5.91 7.28
C PHE A 773 -1.18 -4.82 6.44
N SER A 774 -1.35 -5.06 5.13
CA SER A 774 -1.80 -4.05 4.17
C SER A 774 -3.28 -3.71 4.22
N VAL A 775 -4.04 -4.33 5.13
CA VAL A 775 -5.49 -4.16 5.24
C VAL A 775 -5.81 -2.94 6.12
N PRO A 776 -6.42 -1.87 5.56
CA PRO A 776 -6.77 -0.68 6.32
C PRO A 776 -7.69 -1.01 7.50
N GLY A 777 -7.43 -0.41 8.67
CA GLY A 777 -8.28 -0.56 9.85
C GLY A 777 -8.12 -1.88 10.61
N TYR A 778 -7.28 -2.80 10.16
CA TYR A 778 -7.19 -4.15 10.70
C TYR A 778 -5.74 -4.55 11.01
N ASP A 779 -5.52 -5.17 12.17
CA ASP A 779 -4.22 -5.71 12.55
C ASP A 779 -4.21 -7.22 12.29
N CYS A 780 -3.35 -7.68 11.38
CA CYS A 780 -3.15 -9.11 11.15
C CYS A 780 -2.47 -9.80 12.36
N LEU A 781 -2.47 -11.13 12.37
CA LEU A 781 -1.83 -11.92 13.44
C LEU A 781 -0.35 -11.54 13.62
N GLY A 782 0.39 -11.36 12.53
CA GLY A 782 1.79 -10.92 12.55
C GLY A 782 1.98 -9.58 13.25
N GLU A 783 1.15 -8.57 12.93
CA GLU A 783 1.17 -7.26 13.58
C GLU A 783 0.84 -7.37 15.08
N ARG A 784 -0.19 -8.13 15.42
CA ARG A 784 -0.64 -8.26 16.81
C ARG A 784 0.42 -8.90 17.70
N LEU A 785 1.13 -9.92 17.18
CA LEU A 785 2.22 -10.59 17.90
C LEU A 785 3.38 -9.63 18.23
N LEU A 786 3.69 -8.67 17.35
CA LEU A 786 4.75 -7.70 17.59
C LEU A 786 4.31 -6.55 18.49
N THR A 787 3.06 -6.09 18.34
CA THR A 787 2.56 -4.89 19.05
C THR A 787 2.06 -5.17 20.46
N GLU A 788 1.80 -6.42 20.85
CA GLU A 788 1.36 -6.77 22.21
C GLU A 788 2.44 -6.51 23.27
N PRO A 789 2.28 -5.55 24.20
CA PRO A 789 3.34 -5.20 25.14
C PRO A 789 3.72 -6.30 26.14
N SER A 790 2.79 -7.22 26.44
CA SER A 790 2.98 -8.26 27.47
C SER A 790 3.47 -9.61 26.94
N GLY A 791 3.67 -9.76 25.62
CA GLY A 791 4.06 -11.04 25.03
C GLY A 791 4.01 -11.03 23.51
N GLY A 792 3.72 -12.18 22.91
CA GLY A 792 3.66 -12.37 21.46
C GLY A 792 4.97 -12.90 20.90
N ALA A 793 5.52 -12.22 19.89
CA ALA A 793 6.74 -12.60 19.18
C ALA A 793 7.73 -11.42 19.08
N VAL A 794 9.00 -11.73 18.82
CA VAL A 794 10.02 -10.72 18.51
C VAL A 794 10.12 -10.42 17.01
N ALA A 795 9.82 -11.42 16.18
CA ALA A 795 9.73 -11.29 14.72
C ALA A 795 8.81 -12.37 14.15
N VAL A 796 8.19 -12.09 13.00
CA VAL A 796 7.33 -13.01 12.26
C VAL A 796 7.75 -13.04 10.79
N VAL A 797 8.15 -14.20 10.30
CA VAL A 797 8.34 -14.50 8.87
C VAL A 797 7.05 -15.10 8.35
N SER A 798 6.34 -14.38 7.49
CA SER A 798 5.00 -14.79 7.04
C SER A 798 4.65 -14.15 5.70
N PRO A 799 3.64 -14.68 4.99
CA PRO A 799 3.18 -14.11 3.74
C PRO A 799 2.16 -13.00 3.96
N THR A 800 2.25 -11.97 3.12
CA THR A 800 1.24 -10.91 2.95
C THR A 800 0.06 -11.35 2.10
N GLY A 801 0.18 -12.44 1.34
CA GLY A 801 -0.80 -12.88 0.36
C GLY A 801 -1.19 -14.35 0.46
N LEU A 802 -1.95 -14.81 -0.54
CA LEU A 802 -2.28 -16.23 -0.69
C LEU A 802 -1.04 -17.02 -1.11
N SER A 803 -0.82 -18.16 -0.46
CA SER A 803 0.35 -19.02 -0.66
C SER A 803 -0.09 -20.44 -1.01
N TYR A 804 0.66 -21.13 -1.89
CA TYR A 804 0.51 -22.57 -2.06
C TYR A 804 1.46 -23.32 -1.13
N ASN A 805 1.00 -24.49 -0.67
CA ASN A 805 1.72 -25.31 0.30
C ASN A 805 3.08 -25.79 -0.22
N GLU A 806 3.14 -26.32 -1.45
CA GLU A 806 4.39 -26.85 -2.04
C GLU A 806 5.52 -25.81 -2.06
N GLU A 807 5.18 -24.58 -2.42
CA GLU A 807 6.11 -23.47 -2.54
C GLU A 807 6.52 -22.91 -1.17
N ALA A 808 5.56 -22.76 -0.25
CA ALA A 808 5.80 -22.36 1.13
C ALA A 808 6.75 -23.33 1.83
N VAL A 809 6.50 -24.63 1.69
CA VAL A 809 7.30 -25.69 2.28
C VAL A 809 8.72 -25.71 1.70
N SER A 810 8.87 -25.52 0.39
CA SER A 810 10.18 -25.42 -0.25
C SER A 810 11.00 -24.24 0.27
N LEU A 811 10.38 -23.06 0.40
CA LEU A 811 11.04 -21.90 1.00
C LEU A 811 11.39 -22.14 2.47
N ASN A 812 10.49 -22.78 3.23
CA ASN A 812 10.72 -23.13 4.64
C ASN A 812 11.93 -24.04 4.82
N PHE A 813 12.06 -25.06 3.96
CA PHE A 813 13.20 -25.96 3.99
C PHE A 813 14.51 -25.20 3.79
N GLU A 814 14.59 -24.33 2.78
CA GLU A 814 15.79 -23.53 2.56
C GLU A 814 16.08 -22.55 3.70
N LEU A 815 15.03 -21.98 4.30
CA LEU A 815 15.16 -21.10 5.47
C LEU A 815 15.71 -21.84 6.69
N VAL A 816 15.12 -22.97 7.05
CA VAL A 816 15.58 -23.77 8.20
C VAL A 816 16.98 -24.34 7.93
N ARG A 817 17.27 -24.78 6.71
CA ARG A 817 18.61 -25.24 6.30
C ARG A 817 19.65 -24.14 6.43
N SER A 818 19.30 -22.89 6.11
CA SER A 818 20.21 -21.75 6.25
C SER A 818 20.68 -21.52 7.69
N PHE A 819 19.95 -22.01 8.70
CA PHE A 819 20.36 -21.90 10.11
C PHE A 819 21.68 -22.66 10.40
N HIS A 820 22.04 -23.66 9.59
CA HIS A 820 23.33 -24.34 9.68
C HIS A 820 24.51 -23.52 9.14
N ASP A 821 24.24 -22.52 8.29
CA ASP A 821 25.27 -21.89 7.45
C ASP A 821 26.00 -20.70 8.10
N GLY A 822 25.63 -20.28 9.32
CA GLY A 822 26.42 -19.26 10.00
C GLY A 822 25.99 -18.79 11.38
N HIS A 823 26.91 -18.83 12.34
CA HIS A 823 26.78 -18.28 13.70
C HIS A 823 26.85 -16.73 13.80
N ARG A 824 26.89 -16.01 12.67
CA ARG A 824 27.03 -14.53 12.64
C ARG A 824 25.98 -13.82 11.78
N TRP A 825 25.04 -14.56 11.22
CA TRP A 825 23.99 -14.03 10.35
C TRP A 825 22.88 -13.36 11.16
N ARG A 826 22.20 -12.39 10.54
CA ARG A 826 20.98 -11.77 11.06
C ARG A 826 19.76 -12.48 10.48
N LEU A 827 18.59 -12.27 11.09
CA LEU A 827 17.34 -12.87 10.61
C LEU A 827 17.09 -12.62 9.11
N GLY A 828 17.38 -11.41 8.65
CA GLY A 828 17.29 -11.04 7.24
C GLY A 828 18.25 -11.82 6.33
N ASP A 829 19.48 -12.10 6.77
CA ASP A 829 20.45 -12.83 5.96
C ASP A 829 20.00 -14.28 5.71
N TYR A 830 19.41 -14.95 6.72
CA TYR A 830 18.84 -16.29 6.57
C TYR A 830 17.71 -16.32 5.53
N LEU A 831 16.79 -15.34 5.57
CA LEU A 831 15.70 -15.26 4.61
C LEU A 831 16.18 -14.97 3.18
N LEU A 832 17.16 -14.08 3.01
CA LEU A 832 17.74 -13.79 1.70
C LEU A 832 18.41 -15.04 1.11
N GLU A 833 19.23 -15.73 1.88
CA GLU A 833 19.89 -16.97 1.43
C GLU A 833 18.85 -18.03 1.05
N ALA A 834 17.78 -18.17 1.84
CA ALA A 834 16.69 -19.08 1.55
C ALA A 834 16.00 -18.76 0.21
N MET A 835 15.74 -17.48 -0.06
CA MET A 835 15.15 -17.03 -1.33
C MET A 835 16.07 -17.27 -2.52
N VAL A 836 17.38 -17.05 -2.37
CA VAL A 836 18.37 -17.35 -3.41
C VAL A 836 18.36 -18.83 -3.76
N ARG A 837 18.39 -19.72 -2.75
CA ARG A 837 18.35 -21.18 -2.96
C ARG A 837 17.03 -21.64 -3.54
N TYR A 838 15.91 -21.13 -3.01
CA TYR A 838 14.58 -21.43 -3.52
C TYR A 838 14.44 -21.05 -5.00
N ASN A 839 14.83 -19.83 -5.38
CA ASN A 839 14.74 -19.36 -6.76
C ASN A 839 15.62 -20.18 -7.72
N ALA A 840 16.76 -20.70 -7.26
CA ALA A 840 17.62 -21.56 -8.06
C ALA A 840 16.95 -22.90 -8.46
N THR A 841 15.86 -23.30 -7.79
CA THR A 841 15.10 -24.52 -8.11
C THR A 841 14.13 -24.36 -9.29
N GLY A 842 13.78 -23.12 -9.68
CA GLY A 842 12.92 -22.83 -10.84
C GLY A 842 11.41 -23.07 -10.66
N THR A 843 10.90 -23.07 -9.42
CA THR A 843 9.52 -23.49 -9.09
C THR A 843 8.45 -22.42 -9.27
N ARG A 844 8.65 -21.18 -8.77
CA ARG A 844 7.83 -19.95 -8.98
C ARG A 844 8.50 -18.79 -8.20
N LEU A 845 8.25 -17.54 -8.56
CA LEU A 845 8.86 -16.38 -7.87
C LEU A 845 7.92 -15.71 -6.84
N THR A 846 6.64 -16.09 -6.82
CA THR A 846 5.64 -15.50 -5.92
C THR A 846 6.04 -15.56 -4.44
N PRO A 847 6.59 -16.67 -3.89
CA PRO A 847 6.97 -16.72 -2.49
C PRO A 847 8.00 -15.66 -2.09
N SER A 848 8.99 -15.40 -2.94
CA SER A 848 10.02 -14.37 -2.70
C SER A 848 9.43 -12.96 -2.68
N GLY A 849 8.27 -12.76 -3.31
CA GLY A 849 7.51 -11.52 -3.29
C GLY A 849 6.56 -11.36 -2.10
N ILE A 850 5.94 -12.43 -1.60
CA ILE A 850 4.90 -12.31 -0.55
C ILE A 850 5.41 -12.64 0.86
N TYR A 851 6.45 -13.46 1.01
CA TYR A 851 7.02 -13.77 2.33
C TYR A 851 8.02 -12.70 2.74
N GLY A 852 7.80 -12.08 3.90
CA GLY A 852 8.67 -11.04 4.44
C GLY A 852 8.82 -11.11 5.96
N ILE A 853 9.64 -10.20 6.50
CA ILE A 853 9.88 -10.08 7.94
C ILE A 853 9.01 -8.94 8.50
N ILE A 854 8.06 -9.30 9.36
CA ILE A 854 7.46 -8.36 10.30
C ILE A 854 8.37 -8.38 11.55
N GLY A 855 9.24 -7.38 11.67
CA GLY A 855 10.33 -7.29 12.65
C GLY A 855 11.56 -6.59 12.11
N ASP A 856 12.66 -6.64 12.87
CA ASP A 856 13.95 -6.07 12.46
C ASP A 856 14.79 -7.10 11.67
N PRO A 857 15.11 -6.84 10.38
CA PRO A 857 15.90 -7.78 9.57
C PRO A 857 17.36 -7.88 10.03
N ALA A 858 17.88 -6.88 10.75
CA ALA A 858 19.23 -6.88 11.30
C ALA A 858 19.31 -7.51 12.70
N MET A 859 18.21 -8.08 13.22
CA MET A 859 18.20 -8.78 14.51
C MET A 859 19.08 -10.02 14.48
N ARG A 860 19.91 -10.22 15.51
CA ARG A 860 20.58 -11.50 15.76
C ARG A 860 19.54 -12.53 16.15
N TYR A 861 19.48 -13.64 15.42
CA TYR A 861 18.66 -14.77 15.83
C TYR A 861 19.37 -15.54 16.92
N ALA A 862 18.76 -15.61 18.11
CA ALA A 862 19.36 -16.24 19.26
C ALA A 862 19.54 -17.75 19.03
N GLY A 863 18.62 -18.41 18.34
CA GLY A 863 18.69 -19.85 18.06
C GLY A 863 19.98 -20.39 17.41
N ALA A 864 20.85 -19.53 16.87
CA ALA A 864 22.16 -19.88 16.32
C ALA A 864 23.36 -19.60 17.26
N LEU A 865 23.12 -19.11 18.49
CA LEU A 865 24.15 -18.72 19.47
C LEU A 865 24.43 -19.84 20.48
N VAL A 866 24.96 -20.96 20.03
CA VAL A 866 25.88 -21.71 20.90
C VAL A 866 27.18 -20.91 20.91
N SER A 867 27.51 -20.30 22.05
CA SER A 867 28.81 -19.62 22.20
C SER A 867 29.92 -20.62 21.86
N PRO A 868 30.89 -20.28 20.98
CA PRO A 868 32.06 -21.13 20.81
C PRO A 868 32.70 -21.32 22.18
N PRO A 869 33.19 -22.53 22.50
CA PRO A 869 33.79 -22.78 23.79
C PRO A 869 34.96 -21.81 23.98
N ALA A 870 35.02 -21.15 25.13
CA ALA A 870 36.10 -20.24 25.45
C ALA A 870 37.39 -21.06 25.60
N ILE A 871 38.41 -20.69 24.82
CA ILE A 871 39.73 -21.33 24.84
C ILE A 871 40.68 -20.40 25.58
N GLU A 872 41.13 -20.81 26.75
CA GLU A 872 42.14 -20.09 27.52
C GLU A 872 43.47 -20.84 27.47
N MET A 873 44.53 -20.17 27.02
CA MET A 873 45.88 -20.74 26.90
C MET A 873 46.78 -20.09 27.94
N ARG A 874 47.39 -20.88 28.83
CA ARG A 874 48.32 -20.40 29.85
C ARG A 874 49.61 -21.22 29.84
N SER A 875 50.74 -20.58 30.11
CA SER A 875 52.03 -21.27 30.26
C SER A 875 52.04 -22.10 31.54
N GLY A 876 52.32 -23.39 31.42
CA GLY A 876 52.58 -24.30 32.54
C GLY A 876 54.08 -24.43 32.85
N ASP A 877 54.40 -25.20 33.89
CA ASP A 877 55.78 -25.48 34.27
C ASP A 877 56.53 -26.28 33.19
N ARG A 878 57.85 -26.08 33.11
CA ARG A 878 58.78 -26.81 32.21
C ARG A 878 58.42 -26.76 30.72
N GLY A 879 57.89 -25.63 30.24
CA GLY A 879 57.60 -25.42 28.82
C GLY A 879 56.37 -26.16 28.31
N THR A 880 55.47 -26.56 29.21
CA THR A 880 54.14 -27.08 28.84
C THR A 880 53.14 -25.94 28.66
N MET A 881 52.13 -26.16 27.83
CA MET A 881 51.04 -25.21 27.59
C MET A 881 49.73 -25.86 28.03
N LEU A 882 49.01 -25.19 28.92
CA LEU A 882 47.69 -25.59 29.37
C LEU A 882 46.65 -24.92 28.50
N ILE A 883 45.81 -25.72 27.84
CA ILE A 883 44.65 -25.26 27.08
C ILE A 883 43.42 -25.65 27.89
N SER A 884 42.72 -24.66 28.43
CA SER A 884 41.41 -24.84 29.06
C SER A 884 40.32 -24.51 28.04
N ILE A 885 39.37 -25.41 27.88
CA ILE A 885 38.21 -25.24 27.00
C ILE A 885 36.99 -25.23 27.91
N SER A 886 36.24 -24.14 27.95
CA SER A 886 35.00 -24.03 28.75
C SER A 886 33.80 -23.71 27.85
N GLY A 887 32.73 -24.49 27.98
CA GLY A 887 31.53 -24.41 27.13
C GLY A 887 31.04 -25.80 26.67
N VAL A 888 30.01 -25.83 25.82
CA VAL A 888 29.46 -27.07 25.25
C VAL A 888 30.37 -27.54 24.11
N ILE A 889 31.12 -28.63 24.32
CA ILE A 889 32.12 -29.15 23.36
C ILE A 889 31.53 -30.21 22.41
N GLY A 890 30.37 -30.80 22.77
CA GLY A 890 29.81 -31.98 22.11
C GLY A 890 29.44 -31.85 20.63
N GLN A 891 29.44 -30.63 20.07
CA GLN A 891 29.05 -30.34 18.68
C GLN A 891 30.24 -30.13 17.74
N TYR A 892 31.47 -30.08 18.25
CA TYR A 892 32.66 -29.85 17.44
C TYR A 892 33.38 -31.16 17.13
N HIS A 893 33.33 -31.60 15.86
CA HIS A 893 34.11 -32.75 15.37
C HIS A 893 35.62 -32.46 15.32
N SER A 894 36.01 -31.18 15.23
CA SER A 894 37.40 -30.71 15.29
C SER A 894 37.47 -29.23 15.73
N ILE A 895 38.44 -28.88 16.56
CA ILE A 895 38.71 -27.49 16.98
C ILE A 895 40.06 -27.07 16.42
N TRP A 896 40.09 -26.00 15.62
CA TRP A 896 41.31 -25.44 15.04
C TRP A 896 41.79 -24.26 15.87
N VAL A 897 42.96 -24.38 16.48
CA VAL A 897 43.60 -23.29 17.24
C VAL A 897 44.83 -22.81 16.45
N SER A 898 44.74 -21.64 15.83
CA SER A 898 45.92 -20.93 15.29
C SER A 898 46.36 -19.88 16.29
N SER A 899 47.58 -19.99 16.82
CA SER A 899 48.19 -18.94 17.63
C SER A 899 49.65 -18.74 17.22
N ASP A 900 50.06 -17.48 17.09
CA ASP A 900 51.45 -17.09 16.91
C ASP A 900 52.15 -17.09 18.27
N ILE A 901 52.63 -18.27 18.70
CA ILE A 901 53.33 -18.39 19.99
C ILE A 901 54.80 -18.05 19.77
N THR A 902 55.25 -16.92 20.35
CA THR A 902 56.67 -16.58 20.43
C THR A 902 57.24 -17.16 21.73
N LEU A 903 57.99 -18.27 21.66
CA LEU A 903 58.74 -18.79 22.82
C LEU A 903 60.18 -18.23 22.82
N PRO A 904 60.75 -17.87 23.98
CA PRO A 904 62.10 -17.33 24.06
C PRO A 904 63.12 -18.48 24.06
N LEU A 905 63.33 -19.11 22.92
CA LEU A 905 64.51 -19.97 22.67
C LEU A 905 65.01 -19.68 21.26
N SER A 906 66.32 -19.44 21.15
CA SER A 906 67.05 -19.04 19.96
C SER A 906 66.82 -20.00 18.77
N GLY A 907 65.92 -19.63 17.87
CA GLY A 907 65.70 -20.29 16.58
C GLY A 907 64.28 -20.09 16.07
N TRP A 908 64.13 -19.55 14.86
CA TRP A 908 62.83 -19.46 14.18
C TRP A 908 62.36 -20.85 13.78
N ILE A 909 61.21 -21.30 14.30
CA ILE A 909 60.48 -22.46 13.78
C ILE A 909 59.16 -21.94 13.22
N ASN A 910 58.98 -22.09 11.92
CA ASN A 910 57.72 -21.83 11.24
C ASN A 910 56.84 -23.09 11.38
N LEU A 911 55.70 -22.98 12.07
CA LEU A 911 54.79 -24.11 12.30
C LEU A 911 53.43 -23.83 11.65
N THR A 912 53.22 -24.37 10.46
CA THR A 912 51.90 -24.44 9.80
C THR A 912 51.29 -25.83 9.97
N ASN A 913 50.06 -25.87 10.48
CA ASN A 913 49.11 -26.98 10.53
C ASN A 913 49.37 -28.13 11.53
N TRP A 914 48.47 -28.26 12.50
CA TRP A 914 48.27 -29.49 13.30
C TRP A 914 46.81 -29.93 13.15
N VAL A 915 46.59 -31.25 13.08
CA VAL A 915 45.26 -31.88 13.03
C VAL A 915 45.07 -32.69 14.30
N LEU A 916 43.97 -32.45 15.02
CA LEU A 916 43.50 -33.33 16.09
C LEU A 916 42.66 -34.44 15.46
N SER A 917 43.07 -35.70 15.59
CA SER A 917 42.21 -36.85 15.29
C SER A 917 42.37 -37.92 16.37
N GLY A 918 41.23 -38.45 16.84
CA GLY A 918 41.14 -39.53 17.81
C GLY A 918 39.86 -40.34 17.57
N PRO A 919 39.85 -41.64 17.93
CA PRO A 919 38.72 -42.52 17.62
C PRO A 919 37.50 -42.18 18.49
N THR A 920 36.33 -42.32 17.87
CA THR A 920 35.00 -42.24 18.47
C THR A 920 34.89 -43.18 19.67
N SER A 921 34.80 -42.62 20.87
CA SER A 921 34.16 -43.26 22.01
C SER A 921 33.28 -42.24 22.71
N THR A 922 31.99 -42.56 22.79
CA THR A 922 30.96 -41.93 23.61
C THR A 922 31.49 -41.57 24.99
N ILE A 923 31.33 -40.31 25.40
CA ILE A 923 31.54 -39.87 26.78
C ILE A 923 30.15 -39.65 27.37
N GLU A 924 29.69 -40.62 28.16
CA GLU A 924 28.66 -40.39 29.17
C GLU A 924 29.28 -39.62 30.35
N ASP A 925 28.49 -38.69 30.86
CA ASP A 925 28.66 -37.82 32.02
C ASP A 925 29.71 -38.25 33.08
N SER A 926 30.73 -37.42 33.31
CA SER A 926 31.24 -37.06 34.65
C SER A 926 32.47 -36.16 34.58
N SER A 927 32.47 -35.13 35.44
CA SER A 927 33.59 -34.35 35.99
C SER A 927 34.97 -34.39 35.30
N ALA A 928 35.46 -33.21 34.88
CA ALA A 928 36.88 -32.83 34.82
C ALA A 928 37.89 -33.95 34.49
N GLY A 929 37.85 -34.46 33.25
CA GLY A 929 38.87 -35.38 32.72
C GLY A 929 39.96 -34.64 31.95
N VAL A 930 41.21 -34.79 32.39
CA VAL A 930 42.40 -34.41 31.59
C VAL A 930 42.55 -35.44 30.47
N LEU A 931 42.29 -35.05 29.22
CA LEU A 931 42.54 -35.89 28.04
C LEU A 931 44.06 -35.95 27.74
N PRO A 932 44.66 -37.15 27.61
CA PRO A 932 46.04 -37.27 27.14
C PRO A 932 46.10 -37.02 25.62
N LEU A 933 46.57 -35.84 25.21
CA LEU A 933 46.79 -35.50 23.81
C LEU A 933 48.13 -36.06 23.30
N ARG A 934 48.10 -36.79 22.19
CA ARG A 934 49.32 -37.17 21.43
C ARG A 934 49.46 -36.27 20.20
N PHE A 935 50.62 -35.64 20.07
CA PHE A 935 50.97 -34.79 18.94
C PHE A 935 51.68 -35.61 17.85
N TYR A 936 51.22 -35.52 16.60
CA TYR A 936 51.90 -36.10 15.45
C TYR A 936 52.39 -35.00 14.50
N ARG A 937 53.68 -35.03 14.17
CA ARG A 937 54.27 -34.15 13.16
C ARG A 937 53.86 -34.64 11.78
N VAL A 938 52.95 -33.91 11.11
CA VAL A 938 52.58 -34.22 9.72
C VAL A 938 53.72 -33.75 8.81
N GLY A 939 54.46 -34.70 8.24
CA GLY A 939 55.45 -34.44 7.20
C GLY A 939 54.75 -34.26 5.85
N THR A 940 55.16 -33.25 5.09
CA THR A 940 54.67 -32.94 3.74
C THR A 940 54.75 -34.13 2.79
N ARG A 941 53.62 -34.51 2.21
CA ARG A 941 53.48 -34.77 0.77
C ARG A 941 52.04 -34.57 0.32
#